data_AF-A0AA41VWP7-F1
#
_entry.id   AF-A0AA41VWP7-F1
#
_cell.length_a   1.000
_cell.length_b   1.000
_cell.length_c   1.000
_cell.angle_alpha   90.00
_cell.angle_beta   90.00
_cell.angle_gamma   90.00
#
_symmetry.space_group_name_H-M   'P 1'
#
loop_
_entity.id
_entity.type
_entity.pdbx_description
1 polymer ?
#
loop_
_entity_poly.entity_id
_entity_poly.type
_entity_poly.pdbx_seq_one_letter_code
_entity_poly.pdbx_strand_id
1 'polypeptide(L)'
;MELLNPSPPPQQVGGHFAGFITPVSSYFSLENFDQRALMAVAPPPRRREIVEISGASSYGDDDKVYVVVVNSIDMTVALLHWTFRQFRNREICLVHVYQPSSTIPTLLGKLPANQANQESLSVYREEERQRNSKLLSNYLGICNRSKVKASTLTIEAALVHKGIVELITGHGIKTLVMESMRDNFAKVKKSHAAKNAPPFCDIWFVSKGKHLWTREATENAVNLMPIMIRSSKASLTDAASSFTTGRCRDGIIRQDEIQVALSASGSVSRNTLNFNNVATTSGYTPIEISGSSGVDSDAEEEMLCKKLIEATTEAEKAKDEAFAELLERRRLESVTAETMNKVKRFEAAYTDEVQLRNQIEDVLSSIRQEKEKLLVQKEEVSDELQRTMRNVAVLSRCVQEAHARQVEASRELRLIQASLATLRIEKKKIQRQRDGVVRRVDQWKSRGLVGPSNYDEFCLLTDSEELTEISLSDLETATCNFSESFKIGQGQYGCVYKGELLDRSVAIKKLYPFKIRGRLEFQHEVHVLSKLEHPHLVSLIGACPEALSLVYEYLPNGSIQDHLFGKTGKKLLPWKSRTRIAAEIASSLLYLHSSKPEKIVHCNVKPQNIMLDSEFNCKVGDYGIWRLVPEDTARCPSFGRSAEPKSALPYKDPEMQTSGHVTTKSDIYSFGVMLLQLVTGKPPVGLVSEVRRAVLCGRMVSILDHSAGEWPTYIARRLVELGLHCCEMNSRDRPELTPALVRELERLPLAEDRPIPSFFLCPIRQEIMHDPHVAADGFTYEGEAMRGWLKNGRDTSPMTNLKLRHLHLTPNHALQLAIRDWMCQS
;
A
#
# COMPACT_ATOMS: atom_id res chain seq x y z
N MET A 1 -61.42 -40.27 -22.19
CA MET A 1 -60.81 -41.62 -22.22
C MET A 1 -60.16 -41.86 -20.87
N GLU A 2 -59.90 -43.13 -20.58
CA GLU A 2 -59.62 -43.71 -19.26
C GLU A 2 -58.34 -43.22 -18.55
N LEU A 3 -58.27 -43.54 -17.24
CA LEU A 3 -57.09 -43.55 -16.34
C LEU A 3 -56.47 -42.19 -15.89
N LEU A 4 -56.25 -41.92 -14.59
CA LEU A 4 -56.91 -42.37 -13.35
C LEU A 4 -56.57 -41.38 -12.21
N ASN A 5 -57.44 -41.25 -11.19
CA ASN A 5 -57.28 -40.29 -10.09
C ASN A 5 -56.40 -40.79 -8.92
N PRO A 6 -55.75 -39.89 -8.16
CA PRO A 6 -55.41 -40.10 -6.75
C PRO A 6 -56.44 -39.43 -5.81
N SER A 7 -56.91 -40.17 -4.79
CA SER A 7 -57.78 -39.68 -3.70
C SER A 7 -57.26 -40.15 -2.32
N PRO A 8 -57.52 -39.43 -1.21
CA PRO A 8 -56.82 -39.60 0.07
C PRO A 8 -57.49 -40.58 1.05
N PRO A 9 -56.73 -41.09 2.05
CA PRO A 9 -57.12 -41.00 3.48
C PRO A 9 -55.90 -40.96 4.44
N PRO A 10 -56.01 -41.08 5.80
CA PRO A 10 -57.01 -40.60 6.78
C PRO A 10 -56.36 -39.78 7.96
N GLN A 11 -57.09 -39.59 9.08
CA GLN A 11 -56.68 -38.83 10.28
C GLN A 11 -56.34 -39.72 11.52
N GLN A 12 -55.56 -39.15 12.46
CA GLN A 12 -55.58 -39.27 13.95
C GLN A 12 -55.69 -40.65 14.67
N VAL A 13 -54.98 -40.78 15.83
CA VAL A 13 -55.57 -40.90 17.20
C VAL A 13 -54.49 -41.13 18.29
N GLY A 14 -54.58 -40.39 19.42
CA GLY A 14 -53.99 -40.72 20.75
C GLY A 14 -52.47 -40.55 20.97
N GLY A 15 -51.97 -40.23 22.18
CA GLY A 15 -52.63 -39.82 23.43
C GLY A 15 -51.72 -39.85 24.68
N HIS A 16 -52.07 -39.05 25.72
CA HIS A 16 -51.46 -38.96 27.08
C HIS A 16 -50.10 -38.19 27.16
N PHE A 17 -49.76 -37.26 28.10
CA PHE A 17 -50.03 -36.97 29.54
C PHE A 17 -49.46 -38.03 30.52
N ALA A 18 -48.86 -37.76 31.69
CA ALA A 18 -48.31 -36.56 32.40
C ALA A 18 -47.46 -37.06 33.62
N GLY A 19 -46.74 -36.30 34.46
CA GLY A 19 -46.47 -34.84 34.57
C GLY A 19 -44.96 -34.53 34.55
N PHE A 20 -44.31 -33.86 35.52
CA PHE A 20 -44.75 -33.28 36.80
C PHE A 20 -43.86 -32.07 37.22
N ILE A 21 -44.49 -31.06 37.85
CA ILE A 21 -43.99 -30.20 38.97
C ILE A 21 -42.78 -29.24 38.75
N THR A 22 -43.12 -27.95 38.77
CA THR A 22 -42.30 -26.76 39.15
C THR A 22 -42.48 -26.47 40.66
N PRO A 23 -41.98 -25.36 41.29
CA PRO A 23 -41.01 -24.31 40.90
C PRO A 23 -39.68 -24.48 41.71
N VAL A 24 -38.87 -23.52 42.22
CA VAL A 24 -38.91 -22.05 42.45
C VAL A 24 -37.48 -21.46 42.53
N SER A 25 -37.36 -20.13 42.32
CA SER A 25 -36.28 -19.22 42.76
C SER A 25 -34.86 -19.36 42.16
N SER A 26 -34.11 -18.28 41.89
CA SER A 26 -34.48 -16.83 41.88
C SER A 26 -33.39 -15.90 41.32
N TYR A 27 -33.84 -14.72 40.88
CA TYR A 27 -33.15 -13.41 40.85
C TYR A 27 -32.26 -12.96 39.67
N PHE A 28 -32.42 -11.66 39.40
CA PHE A 28 -31.73 -10.69 38.53
C PHE A 28 -31.90 -10.77 37.01
N SER A 29 -32.77 -9.85 36.54
CA SER A 29 -33.01 -9.47 35.14
C SER A 29 -31.98 -8.49 34.60
N LEU A 30 -31.85 -8.42 33.27
CA LEU A 30 -31.40 -7.23 32.55
C LEU A 30 -32.07 -7.22 31.16
N GLU A 31 -33.14 -6.46 31.01
CA GLU A 31 -33.84 -6.22 29.73
C GLU A 31 -33.27 -4.99 29.00
N ASN A 32 -33.78 -4.74 27.79
CA ASN A 32 -33.57 -3.55 26.95
C ASN A 32 -32.21 -3.47 26.21
N PHE A 33 -32.13 -4.18 25.09
CA PHE A 33 -31.40 -3.72 23.90
C PHE A 33 -32.40 -3.54 22.75
N ASP A 34 -32.70 -2.29 22.38
CA ASP A 34 -33.63 -1.96 21.30
C ASP A 34 -32.94 -2.09 19.92
N GLN A 35 -33.52 -2.88 19.01
CA GLN A 35 -32.98 -3.14 17.67
C GLN A 35 -33.37 -2.05 16.66
N ARG A 36 -32.94 -0.80 16.89
CA ARG A 36 -33.19 0.33 15.97
C ARG A 36 -32.01 1.27 15.77
N ALA A 37 -30.96 0.81 15.09
CA ALA A 37 -30.05 1.66 14.31
C ALA A 37 -29.20 0.84 13.31
N LEU A 38 -29.60 0.82 12.04
CA LEU A 38 -28.68 0.56 10.93
C LEU A 38 -28.28 1.90 10.31
N MET A 39 -27.04 1.98 9.80
CA MET A 39 -26.39 3.17 9.25
C MET A 39 -26.06 4.29 10.25
N ALA A 40 -24.84 4.23 10.80
CA ALA A 40 -24.13 5.38 11.33
C ALA A 40 -22.77 5.52 10.61
N VAL A 41 -22.48 6.71 10.10
CA VAL A 41 -21.17 7.02 9.48
C VAL A 41 -20.09 7.03 10.56
N ALA A 42 -18.88 6.58 10.21
CA ALA A 42 -17.74 6.57 11.13
C ALA A 42 -17.50 7.98 11.73
N PRO A 43 -17.30 8.11 13.05
CA PRO A 43 -17.09 9.41 13.67
C PRO A 43 -15.76 10.02 13.20
N PRO A 44 -15.71 11.34 12.91
CA PRO A 44 -14.45 12.02 12.66
C PRO A 44 -13.53 11.93 13.90
N PRO A 45 -12.20 12.05 13.73
CA PRO A 45 -11.26 11.94 14.83
C PRO A 45 -11.61 12.92 15.95
N ARG A 46 -11.62 12.43 17.21
CA ARG A 46 -11.91 13.26 18.39
C ARG A 46 -11.01 14.49 18.37
N ARG A 47 -11.61 15.68 18.50
CA ARG A 47 -10.85 16.93 18.65
C ARG A 47 -10.00 16.85 19.91
N ARG A 48 -8.82 17.48 19.88
CA ARG A 48 -7.86 17.55 20.99
C ARG A 48 -8.58 17.93 22.29
N GLU A 49 -8.56 17.05 23.28
CA GLU A 49 -9.01 17.37 24.64
C GLU A 49 -7.96 18.25 25.30
N ILE A 50 -8.22 19.57 25.32
CA ILE A 50 -7.45 20.52 26.13
C ILE A 50 -8.00 20.42 27.55
N VAL A 51 -7.21 19.86 28.46
CA VAL A 51 -7.57 19.69 29.87
C VAL A 51 -7.31 21.01 30.61
N GLU A 52 -8.23 21.96 30.50
CA GLU A 52 -8.26 23.14 31.36
C GLU A 52 -8.77 22.76 32.76
N ILE A 53 -7.88 22.78 33.76
CA ILE A 53 -8.26 22.62 35.17
C ILE A 53 -8.02 23.94 35.91
N SER A 54 -9.14 24.61 36.18
CA SER A 54 -9.40 25.70 37.15
C SER A 54 -8.60 27.02 37.07
N GLY A 55 -9.27 28.12 37.46
CA GLY A 55 -8.58 29.31 37.98
C GLY A 55 -8.62 30.63 37.18
N ALA A 56 -9.56 30.84 36.26
CA ALA A 56 -9.66 32.11 35.51
C ALA A 56 -10.13 33.31 36.37
N SER A 57 -9.24 33.92 37.16
CA SER A 57 -9.48 35.20 37.86
C SER A 57 -9.24 36.40 36.95
N SER A 58 -10.19 37.32 36.87
CA SER A 58 -10.19 38.43 35.91
C SER A 58 -9.39 39.66 36.38
N TYR A 59 -8.06 39.55 36.38
CA TYR A 59 -7.12 40.68 36.42
C TYR A 59 -6.06 40.51 35.32
N GLY A 60 -5.41 41.61 34.91
CA GLY A 60 -4.70 41.72 33.63
C GLY A 60 -3.56 40.72 33.41
N ASP A 61 -3.50 40.16 32.19
CA ASP A 61 -2.55 39.12 31.78
C ASP A 61 -1.10 39.63 31.60
N ASP A 62 -0.88 40.95 31.73
CA ASP A 62 0.42 41.63 31.64
C ASP A 62 1.40 41.31 32.78
N ASP A 63 0.95 40.68 33.86
CA ASP A 63 1.76 40.40 35.06
C ASP A 63 2.16 38.91 35.22
N LYS A 64 1.97 38.10 34.17
CA LYS A 64 2.39 36.70 34.11
C LYS A 64 3.72 36.50 33.38
N VAL A 65 4.53 35.58 33.89
CA VAL A 65 5.82 35.18 33.30
C VAL A 65 5.79 33.69 32.99
N TYR A 66 5.96 33.34 31.72
CA TYR A 66 5.86 31.96 31.27
C TYR A 66 7.25 31.32 31.23
N VAL A 67 7.45 30.19 31.91
CA VAL A 67 8.75 29.53 32.06
C VAL A 67 8.72 28.16 31.40
N VAL A 68 9.51 27.96 30.34
CA VAL A 68 9.59 26.69 29.63
C VAL A 68 10.39 25.68 30.45
N VAL A 69 9.72 24.69 31.04
CA VAL A 69 10.36 23.66 31.88
C VAL A 69 10.88 22.49 31.03
N VAL A 70 12.01 21.92 31.45
CA VAL A 70 12.68 20.81 30.76
C VAL A 70 12.75 19.55 31.64
N ASN A 71 13.05 18.41 31.04
CA ASN A 71 13.12 17.12 31.75
C ASN A 71 14.39 16.96 32.62
N SER A 72 15.21 18.01 32.75
CA SER A 72 16.28 18.09 33.75
C SER A 72 15.81 18.92 34.95
N ILE A 73 15.83 18.31 36.13
CA ILE A 73 15.43 18.94 37.39
C ILE A 73 16.38 20.07 37.74
N ASP A 74 17.70 19.83 37.73
CA ASP A 74 18.70 20.83 38.17
C ASP A 74 18.72 22.07 37.28
N MET A 75 18.58 21.89 35.96
CA MET A 75 18.45 23.01 35.01
C MET A 75 17.16 23.81 35.27
N THR A 76 16.02 23.11 35.46
CA THR A 76 14.74 23.78 35.72
C THR A 76 14.73 24.49 37.09
N VAL A 77 15.39 23.93 38.11
CA VAL A 77 15.57 24.56 39.43
C VAL A 77 16.44 25.82 39.33
N ALA A 78 17.54 25.78 38.56
CA ALA A 78 18.37 26.95 38.32
C ALA A 78 17.62 28.05 37.53
N LEU A 79 16.85 27.66 36.51
CA LEU A 79 15.97 28.54 35.72
C LEU A 79 14.91 29.22 36.61
N LEU A 80 14.22 28.45 37.46
CA LEU A 80 13.20 28.96 38.38
C LEU A 80 13.80 29.90 39.42
N HIS A 81 14.91 29.54 40.08
CA HIS A 81 15.57 30.42 41.04
C HIS A 81 16.13 31.70 40.41
N TRP A 82 16.56 31.68 39.14
CA TRP A 82 16.88 32.92 38.41
C TRP A 82 15.62 33.75 38.16
N THR A 83 14.53 33.12 37.69
CA THR A 83 13.26 33.79 37.38
C THR A 83 12.67 34.47 38.62
N PHE A 84 12.64 33.79 39.77
CA PHE A 84 12.15 34.34 41.05
C PHE A 84 12.94 35.58 41.52
N ARG A 85 14.23 35.70 41.15
CA ARG A 85 15.08 36.83 41.54
C ARG A 85 14.82 38.08 40.69
N GLN A 86 14.53 37.90 39.41
CA GLN A 86 14.25 38.96 38.44
C GLN A 86 12.78 39.43 38.53
N PHE A 87 11.84 38.52 38.28
CA PHE A 87 10.42 38.82 38.16
C PHE A 87 9.70 38.70 39.51
N ARG A 88 10.12 39.55 40.45
CA ARG A 88 9.55 39.59 41.80
C ARG A 88 8.07 39.95 41.75
N ASN A 89 7.28 39.32 42.62
CA ASN A 89 5.82 39.49 42.79
C ASN A 89 4.92 39.08 41.61
N ARG A 90 5.47 38.70 40.44
CA ARG A 90 4.69 38.19 39.29
C ARG A 90 4.21 36.75 39.49
N GLU A 91 3.14 36.37 38.80
CA GLU A 91 2.70 34.96 38.70
C GLU A 91 3.55 34.23 37.65
N ILE A 92 3.96 33.00 37.94
CA ILE A 92 4.75 32.17 37.03
C ILE A 92 3.93 31.02 36.45
N CYS A 93 3.78 30.99 35.13
CA CYS A 93 3.15 29.88 34.42
C CYS A 93 4.22 28.88 33.95
N LEU A 94 4.21 27.67 34.49
CA LEU A 94 5.12 26.59 34.11
C LEU A 94 4.65 25.96 32.80
N VAL A 95 5.39 26.21 31.71
CA VAL A 95 5.07 25.75 30.36
C VAL A 95 5.82 24.45 30.06
N HIS A 96 5.09 23.35 29.85
CA HIS A 96 5.65 22.09 29.37
C HIS A 96 5.15 21.77 27.96
N VAL A 97 6.08 21.53 27.03
CA VAL A 97 5.77 21.08 25.67
C VAL A 97 6.07 19.59 25.61
N TYR A 98 5.04 18.78 25.80
CA TYR A 98 5.13 17.32 25.70
C TYR A 98 5.34 16.92 24.23
N GLN A 99 6.47 16.25 23.98
CA GLN A 99 6.74 15.57 22.72
C GLN A 99 6.56 14.06 22.97
N PRO A 100 5.54 13.41 22.38
CA PRO A 100 5.33 11.97 22.56
C PRO A 100 6.50 11.15 22.01
N SER A 101 6.96 10.14 22.75
CA SER A 101 8.09 9.30 22.32
C SER A 101 7.80 8.59 20.99
N SER A 102 8.79 8.58 20.08
CA SER A 102 8.70 7.88 18.79
C SER A 102 8.80 6.35 18.91
N THR A 103 9.15 5.83 20.08
CA THR A 103 9.26 4.41 20.41
C THR A 103 8.64 4.11 21.77
N ILE A 104 8.04 2.93 21.90
CA ILE A 104 7.56 2.32 23.14
C ILE A 104 8.63 1.32 23.63
N PRO A 105 9.04 1.34 24.91
CA PRO A 105 9.85 0.26 25.48
C PRO A 105 8.99 -1.00 25.71
N THR A 106 9.50 -2.17 25.34
CA THR A 106 8.89 -3.48 25.64
C THR A 106 9.87 -4.32 26.45
N LEU A 107 9.44 -5.50 26.91
CA LEU A 107 10.32 -6.44 27.63
C LEU A 107 11.46 -7.02 26.78
N LEU A 108 11.44 -6.83 25.45
CA LEU A 108 12.41 -7.38 24.50
C LEU A 108 13.19 -6.34 23.69
N GLY A 109 12.86 -5.05 23.81
CA GLY A 109 13.56 -3.97 23.10
C GLY A 109 12.76 -2.67 22.97
N LYS A 110 12.94 -1.96 21.83
CA LYS A 110 12.29 -0.67 21.54
C LYS A 110 11.44 -0.74 20.27
N LEU A 111 10.13 -0.63 20.45
CA LEU A 111 9.11 -0.77 19.41
C LEU A 111 8.73 0.61 18.81
N PRO A 112 8.80 0.84 17.48
CA PRO A 112 8.35 2.10 16.89
C PRO A 112 6.86 2.36 17.14
N ALA A 113 6.53 3.57 17.61
CA ALA A 113 5.18 3.91 18.10
C ALA A 113 4.10 3.94 17.00
N ASN A 114 4.49 3.92 15.72
CA ASN A 114 3.62 3.79 14.56
C ASN A 114 3.37 2.33 14.12
N GLN A 115 4.04 1.34 14.74
CA GLN A 115 3.88 -0.09 14.46
C GLN A 115 3.26 -0.85 15.66
N ALA A 116 3.07 -0.18 16.79
CA ALA A 116 2.49 -0.76 18.01
C ALA A 116 0.96 -0.93 17.92
N ASN A 117 0.43 -1.91 18.66
CA ASN A 117 -1.02 -2.03 18.89
C ASN A 117 -1.57 -0.75 19.53
N GLN A 118 -2.73 -0.27 19.04
CA GLN A 118 -3.33 0.99 19.45
C GLN A 118 -3.71 1.03 20.95
N GLU A 119 -4.06 -0.12 21.53
CA GLU A 119 -4.34 -0.26 22.97
C GLU A 119 -3.05 -0.16 23.81
N SER A 120 -2.01 -0.90 23.44
CA SER A 120 -0.70 -0.83 24.12
C SER A 120 -0.06 0.57 23.99
N LEU A 121 -0.24 1.21 22.84
CA LEU A 121 0.15 2.60 22.60
C LEU A 121 -0.62 3.58 23.49
N SER A 122 -1.94 3.42 23.65
CA SER A 122 -2.74 4.34 24.47
C SER A 122 -2.37 4.25 25.95
N VAL A 123 -2.11 3.04 26.48
CA VAL A 123 -1.61 2.81 27.84
C VAL A 123 -0.24 3.47 28.04
N TYR A 124 0.72 3.27 27.13
CA TYR A 124 2.04 3.89 27.27
C TYR A 124 1.99 5.44 27.18
N ARG A 125 1.14 5.98 26.31
CA ARG A 125 0.88 7.43 26.20
C ARG A 125 0.22 8.01 27.45
N GLU A 126 -0.58 7.21 28.17
CA GLU A 126 -1.12 7.57 29.47
C GLU A 126 -0.01 7.64 30.53
N GLU A 127 0.86 6.63 30.62
CA GLU A 127 2.01 6.67 31.52
C GLU A 127 2.95 7.86 31.24
N GLU A 128 3.22 8.19 29.97
CA GLU A 128 4.01 9.37 29.62
C GLU A 128 3.38 10.66 30.18
N ARG A 129 2.08 10.84 30.00
CA ARG A 129 1.34 12.00 30.52
C ARG A 129 1.31 12.02 32.06
N GLN A 130 1.16 10.87 32.72
CA GLN A 130 1.24 10.76 34.19
C GLN A 130 2.64 11.08 34.73
N ARG A 131 3.70 10.59 34.08
CA ARG A 131 5.10 10.92 34.43
C ARG A 131 5.38 12.42 34.31
N ASN A 132 4.88 13.06 33.25
CA ASN A 132 5.04 14.51 33.05
C ASN A 132 4.20 15.34 34.04
N SER A 133 2.99 14.90 34.37
CA SER A 133 2.15 15.51 35.42
C SER A 133 2.84 15.47 36.81
N LYS A 134 3.45 14.33 37.15
CA LYS A 134 4.24 14.18 38.39
C LYS A 134 5.47 15.11 38.41
N LEU A 135 6.14 15.29 37.26
CA LEU A 135 7.26 16.23 37.14
C LEU A 135 6.82 17.70 37.33
N LEU A 136 5.70 18.10 36.71
CA LEU A 136 5.12 19.44 36.89
C LEU A 136 4.69 19.70 38.34
N SER A 137 4.10 18.71 39.01
CA SER A 137 3.74 18.79 40.43
C SER A 137 4.97 19.05 41.32
N ASN A 138 6.10 18.40 41.04
CA ASN A 138 7.36 18.67 41.75
C ASN A 138 7.83 20.12 41.57
N TYR A 139 7.78 20.66 40.35
CA TYR A 139 8.15 22.05 40.06
C TYR A 139 7.18 23.08 40.68
N LEU A 140 5.88 22.79 40.69
CA LEU A 140 4.87 23.59 41.40
C LEU A 140 5.16 23.61 42.91
N GLY A 141 5.54 22.47 43.48
CA GLY A 141 6.00 22.35 44.87
C GLY A 141 7.28 23.15 45.20
N ILE A 142 8.10 23.51 44.21
CA ILE A 142 9.26 24.41 44.39
C ILE A 142 8.83 25.87 44.38
N CYS A 143 7.88 26.24 43.52
CA CYS A 143 7.28 27.58 43.49
C CYS A 143 6.54 27.88 44.80
N ASN A 144 5.73 26.94 45.28
CA ASN A 144 4.99 27.03 46.54
C ASN A 144 5.91 27.19 47.76
N ARG A 145 7.00 26.39 47.84
CA ARG A 145 8.03 26.54 48.89
C ARG A 145 8.75 27.89 48.83
N SER A 146 8.84 28.49 47.65
CA SER A 146 9.40 29.83 47.43
C SER A 146 8.39 30.97 47.63
N LYS A 147 7.14 30.65 48.03
CA LYS A 147 6.00 31.58 48.18
C LYS A 147 5.61 32.34 46.91
N VAL A 148 5.92 31.78 45.73
CA VAL A 148 5.56 32.36 44.43
C VAL A 148 4.24 31.75 43.93
N LYS A 149 3.30 32.59 43.49
CA LYS A 149 2.08 32.11 42.81
C LYS A 149 2.47 31.48 41.48
N ALA A 150 2.05 30.24 41.25
CA ALA A 150 2.34 29.54 40.01
C ALA A 150 1.16 28.73 39.48
N SER A 151 1.09 28.64 38.16
CA SER A 151 0.12 27.87 37.37
C SER A 151 0.85 26.96 36.38
N THR A 152 0.17 26.01 35.74
CA THR A 152 0.78 25.05 34.80
C THR A 152 0.05 25.05 33.46
N LEU A 153 0.80 25.07 32.36
CA LEU A 153 0.27 24.98 30.99
C LEU A 153 1.01 23.90 30.23
N THR A 154 0.29 22.88 29.75
CA THR A 154 0.86 21.76 29.00
C THR A 154 0.26 21.70 27.60
N ILE A 155 1.10 21.55 26.58
CA ILE A 155 0.66 21.26 25.21
C ILE A 155 1.35 20.00 24.68
N GLU A 156 0.71 19.32 23.73
CA GLU A 156 1.33 18.25 22.96
C GLU A 156 1.78 18.77 21.58
N ALA A 157 3.06 18.55 21.23
CA ALA A 157 3.62 18.97 19.95
C ALA A 157 4.66 17.98 19.43
N ALA A 158 4.56 17.63 18.14
CA ALA A 158 5.52 16.71 17.48
C ALA A 158 6.97 17.25 17.44
N LEU A 159 7.16 18.57 17.60
CA LEU A 159 8.46 19.24 17.69
C LEU A 159 8.37 20.36 18.73
N VAL A 160 9.11 20.23 19.84
CA VAL A 160 9.12 21.20 20.96
C VAL A 160 9.27 22.66 20.49
N HIS A 161 10.18 22.91 19.55
CA HIS A 161 10.49 24.27 19.08
C HIS A 161 9.37 24.91 18.23
N LYS A 162 8.44 24.12 17.66
CA LYS A 162 7.23 24.64 17.01
C LYS A 162 6.13 24.89 18.04
N GLY A 163 5.92 23.93 18.94
CA GLY A 163 4.96 24.05 20.04
C GLY A 163 5.16 25.32 20.87
N ILE A 164 6.39 25.71 21.16
CA ILE A 164 6.69 26.99 21.85
C ILE A 164 6.15 28.21 21.06
N VAL A 165 6.31 28.26 19.74
CA VAL A 165 5.85 29.38 18.91
C VAL A 165 4.32 29.38 18.75
N GLU A 166 3.71 28.20 18.57
CA GLU A 166 2.26 28.02 18.58
C GLU A 166 1.64 28.47 19.91
N LEU A 167 2.29 28.17 21.03
CA LEU A 167 1.84 28.51 22.38
C LEU A 167 1.92 30.03 22.64
N ILE A 168 3.03 30.69 22.30
CA ILE A 168 3.15 32.17 22.38
C ILE A 168 2.03 32.85 21.58
N THR A 169 1.76 32.35 20.38
CA THR A 169 0.76 32.94 19.47
C THR A 169 -0.66 32.71 19.97
N GLY A 170 -0.98 31.49 20.42
CA GLY A 170 -2.33 31.11 20.87
C GLY A 170 -2.74 31.69 22.24
N HIS A 171 -1.77 31.98 23.11
CA HIS A 171 -2.01 32.51 24.46
C HIS A 171 -1.51 33.97 24.63
N GLY A 172 -1.11 34.65 23.54
CA GLY A 172 -0.72 36.07 23.58
C GLY A 172 0.49 36.40 24.48
N ILE A 173 1.40 35.45 24.71
CA ILE A 173 2.45 35.58 25.73
C ILE A 173 3.35 36.79 25.49
N LYS A 174 3.34 37.72 26.44
CA LYS A 174 4.19 38.91 26.45
C LYS A 174 5.58 38.65 27.00
N THR A 175 5.74 37.75 27.98
CA THR A 175 7.05 37.43 28.58
C THR A 175 7.27 35.93 28.72
N LEU A 176 8.27 35.40 28.02
CA LEU A 176 8.72 34.01 28.06
C LEU A 176 10.16 33.90 28.56
N VAL A 177 10.43 32.90 29.41
CA VAL A 177 11.76 32.55 29.91
C VAL A 177 12.07 31.11 29.53
N MET A 178 13.27 30.84 28.99
CA MET A 178 13.67 29.50 28.56
C MET A 178 15.16 29.22 28.77
N GLU A 179 15.48 27.99 29.18
CA GLU A 179 16.86 27.52 29.35
C GLU A 179 17.51 27.23 27.99
N SER A 180 18.77 27.65 27.84
CA SER A 180 19.62 27.44 26.69
C SER A 180 20.68 26.37 26.99
N MET A 181 20.58 25.25 26.27
CA MET A 181 21.62 24.21 26.17
C MET A 181 22.90 24.67 25.44
N ARG A 182 23.13 25.98 25.28
CA ARG A 182 24.23 26.56 24.50
C ARG A 182 24.81 27.81 25.16
N ASP A 183 26.05 27.69 25.62
CA ASP A 183 26.83 28.72 26.33
C ASP A 183 27.29 29.91 25.44
N ASN A 184 26.64 30.20 24.31
CA ASN A 184 27.10 31.21 23.34
C ASN A 184 25.95 31.97 22.67
N PHE A 185 25.88 33.28 22.94
CA PHE A 185 24.84 34.20 22.45
C PHE A 185 24.62 34.16 20.92
N ALA A 186 25.69 34.04 20.12
CA ALA A 186 25.60 34.01 18.66
C ALA A 186 24.95 32.72 18.13
N LYS A 187 24.96 31.64 18.92
CA LYS A 187 24.19 30.40 18.65
C LYS A 187 22.75 30.51 19.14
N VAL A 188 22.47 31.29 20.19
CA VAL A 188 21.12 31.53 20.73
C VAL A 188 20.28 32.42 19.80
N LYS A 189 20.86 33.51 19.26
CA LYS A 189 20.23 34.38 18.25
C LYS A 189 19.83 33.63 16.95
N LYS A 190 20.38 32.44 16.72
CA LYS A 190 20.04 31.57 15.56
C LYS A 190 18.97 30.52 15.89
N SER A 191 18.44 30.47 17.11
CA SER A 191 17.41 29.50 17.54
C SER A 191 16.05 29.73 16.85
N HIS A 192 15.23 28.68 16.77
CA HIS A 192 13.92 28.74 16.10
C HIS A 192 12.95 29.70 16.82
N ALA A 193 12.89 29.66 18.14
CA ALA A 193 12.05 30.55 18.95
C ALA A 193 12.46 32.03 18.77
N ALA A 194 13.76 32.35 18.82
CA ALA A 194 14.25 33.72 18.64
C ALA A 194 13.88 34.32 17.27
N LYS A 195 13.84 33.49 16.22
CA LYS A 195 13.50 33.93 14.85
C LYS A 195 12.00 34.02 14.58
N ASN A 196 11.23 33.06 15.08
CA ASN A 196 9.87 32.80 14.58
C ASN A 196 8.76 33.16 15.59
N ALA A 197 9.09 33.51 16.84
CA ALA A 197 8.10 33.98 17.79
C ALA A 197 7.53 35.35 17.40
N PRO A 198 6.23 35.63 17.64
CA PRO A 198 5.61 36.92 17.37
C PRO A 198 6.36 38.15 17.92
N PRO A 199 6.27 39.33 17.28
CA PRO A 199 7.04 40.52 17.66
C PRO A 199 6.62 41.17 18.98
N PHE A 200 5.50 40.76 19.58
CA PHE A 200 4.99 41.25 20.86
C PHE A 200 5.59 40.53 22.10
N CYS A 201 6.44 39.53 21.91
CA CYS A 201 6.89 38.62 22.97
C CYS A 201 8.36 38.82 23.35
N ASP A 202 8.63 39.23 24.60
CA ASP A 202 9.96 39.20 25.19
C ASP A 202 10.40 37.76 25.45
N ILE A 203 11.56 37.35 24.94
CA ILE A 203 12.12 36.01 25.18
C ILE A 203 13.48 36.12 25.89
N TRP A 204 13.49 35.69 27.14
CA TRP A 204 14.64 35.67 28.03
C TRP A 204 15.34 34.32 27.97
N PHE A 205 16.57 34.29 27.43
CA PHE A 205 17.40 33.10 27.40
C PHE A 205 18.33 33.06 28.61
N VAL A 206 18.20 31.98 29.39
CA VAL A 206 18.98 31.70 30.60
C VAL A 206 19.89 30.49 30.31
N SER A 207 21.01 30.36 31.01
CA SER A 207 21.76 29.10 31.07
C SER A 207 22.46 28.96 32.40
N LYS A 208 22.32 27.80 33.06
CA LYS A 208 22.94 27.49 34.36
C LYS A 208 22.64 28.56 35.43
N GLY A 209 21.42 29.09 35.41
CA GLY A 209 20.96 30.15 36.32
C GLY A 209 21.58 31.55 36.08
N LYS A 210 22.16 31.80 34.89
CA LYS A 210 22.65 33.10 34.46
C LYS A 210 21.93 33.57 33.21
N HIS A 211 21.70 34.88 33.09
CA HIS A 211 21.17 35.50 31.87
C HIS A 211 22.19 35.39 30.72
N LEU A 212 21.75 35.07 29.52
CA LEU A 212 22.58 35.07 28.30
C LEU A 212 22.20 36.19 27.33
N TRP A 213 20.91 36.35 27.05
CA TRP A 213 20.39 37.31 26.07
C TRP A 213 18.87 37.43 26.19
N THR A 214 18.32 38.62 25.93
CA THR A 214 16.87 38.84 25.76
C THR A 214 16.60 39.24 24.33
N ARG A 215 15.56 38.66 23.72
CA ARG A 215 14.92 39.21 22.53
C ARG A 215 13.76 40.09 22.99
N GLU A 216 13.96 41.40 22.94
CA GLU A 216 12.94 42.40 23.28
C GLU A 216 11.81 42.44 22.23
N ALA A 217 10.60 42.72 22.69
CA ALA A 217 9.45 43.00 21.83
C ALA A 217 9.61 44.35 21.10
N THR A 218 9.12 44.45 19.86
CA THR A 218 9.22 45.68 19.06
C THR A 218 7.97 46.54 19.22
N GLU A 219 8.14 47.80 19.63
CA GLU A 219 7.08 48.70 20.09
C GLU A 219 5.89 48.88 19.11
N ASN A 220 6.12 48.77 17.80
CA ASN A 220 5.08 48.92 16.78
C ASN A 220 4.12 47.70 16.62
N ALA A 221 4.18 46.70 17.50
CA ALA A 221 3.40 45.45 17.38
C ALA A 221 1.93 45.54 17.88
N VAL A 222 1.45 46.70 18.33
CA VAL A 222 0.15 46.87 19.02
C VAL A 222 -1.06 46.40 18.18
N ASN A 223 -1.00 46.52 16.86
CA ASN A 223 -2.10 46.18 15.93
C ASN A 223 -2.17 44.70 15.51
N LEU A 224 -1.45 43.78 16.17
CA LEU A 224 -1.42 42.35 15.83
C LEU A 224 -1.96 41.42 16.93
N MET A 225 -2.68 41.95 17.93
CA MET A 225 -3.39 41.14 18.93
C MET A 225 -4.57 40.39 18.30
N PRO A 226 -4.68 39.05 18.43
CA PRO A 226 -5.84 38.31 17.98
C PRO A 226 -7.09 38.67 18.81
N ILE A 227 -8.19 39.00 18.15
CA ILE A 227 -9.48 39.23 18.83
C ILE A 227 -9.98 37.88 19.38
N MET A 228 -10.11 37.78 20.70
CA MET A 228 -10.69 36.60 21.36
C MET A 228 -12.18 36.45 21.03
N ILE A 229 -12.51 35.61 20.04
CA ILE A 229 -13.89 35.18 19.81
C ILE A 229 -14.29 34.15 20.87
N ARG A 230 -14.89 34.63 21.97
CA ARG A 230 -15.66 33.78 22.88
C ARG A 230 -16.93 33.31 22.17
N SER A 231 -16.86 32.12 21.56
CA SER A 231 -17.98 31.49 20.84
C SER A 231 -19.07 30.97 21.80
N SER A 232 -19.90 31.86 22.34
CA SER A 232 -21.20 31.50 22.92
C SER A 232 -22.12 30.95 21.83
N LYS A 233 -22.80 29.82 22.10
CA LYS A 233 -23.74 29.21 21.15
C LYS A 233 -24.93 30.14 20.87
N ALA A 234 -25.19 30.39 19.58
CA ALA A 234 -26.50 30.73 19.06
C ALA A 234 -26.64 30.10 17.66
N SER A 235 -27.83 29.59 17.33
CA SER A 235 -28.18 29.08 16.00
C SER A 235 -29.10 30.05 15.30
N LEU A 236 -28.96 30.20 13.98
CA LEU A 236 -30.07 30.40 13.04
C LEU A 236 -29.59 30.15 11.60
N THR A 237 -30.49 30.24 10.64
CA THR A 237 -30.40 29.62 9.30
C THR A 237 -30.10 30.60 8.15
N ASP A 238 -29.99 30.03 6.95
CA ASP A 238 -30.26 30.63 5.63
C ASP A 238 -29.22 31.53 4.94
N ALA A 239 -28.55 30.90 3.96
CA ALA A 239 -28.70 31.17 2.53
C ALA A 239 -28.13 32.45 1.85
N ALA A 240 -28.08 32.33 0.51
CA ALA A 240 -27.83 33.35 -0.50
C ALA A 240 -26.38 33.87 -0.69
N SER A 241 -26.15 34.43 -1.87
CA SER A 241 -24.85 34.78 -2.44
C SER A 241 -24.85 36.18 -3.06
N SER A 242 -23.66 36.77 -3.26
CA SER A 242 -23.12 37.13 -4.59
C SER A 242 -22.37 38.47 -4.68
N PHE A 243 -21.30 38.47 -5.53
CA PHE A 243 -20.77 39.58 -6.37
C PHE A 243 -20.31 40.92 -5.72
N THR A 244 -19.42 41.77 -6.29
CA THR A 244 -18.55 41.70 -7.50
C THR A 244 -17.36 42.69 -7.38
N THR A 245 -16.24 42.46 -8.09
CA THR A 245 -15.42 43.42 -8.91
C THR A 245 -14.03 42.81 -9.24
N GLY A 246 -13.39 42.99 -10.41
CA GLY A 246 -13.87 43.46 -11.72
C GLY A 246 -12.74 43.80 -12.75
N ARG A 247 -13.00 43.56 -14.06
CA ARG A 247 -12.32 44.11 -15.28
C ARG A 247 -10.83 43.76 -15.58
N CYS A 248 -10.31 43.78 -16.83
CA CYS A 248 -10.85 43.57 -18.20
C CYS A 248 -9.69 43.54 -19.26
N ARG A 249 -10.07 43.27 -20.54
CA ARG A 249 -9.30 43.31 -21.82
C ARG A 249 -8.63 42.01 -22.25
N ASP A 250 -8.59 41.63 -23.53
CA ASP A 250 -9.35 41.95 -24.79
C ASP A 250 -8.96 40.81 -25.77
N GLY A 251 -9.68 40.35 -26.81
CA GLY A 251 -10.97 40.67 -27.46
C GLY A 251 -11.11 39.81 -28.76
N ILE A 252 -12.04 40.12 -29.68
CA ILE A 252 -12.14 39.58 -31.09
C ILE A 252 -12.55 38.08 -31.22
N ILE A 253 -13.53 37.62 -32.02
CA ILE A 253 -14.59 38.24 -32.87
C ILE A 253 -15.75 37.21 -33.04
N ARG A 254 -17.02 37.68 -33.15
CA ARG A 254 -18.25 37.09 -33.79
C ARG A 254 -18.54 35.57 -33.69
N GLN A 255 -19.75 35.06 -33.47
CA GLN A 255 -21.15 35.56 -33.34
C GLN A 255 -21.96 34.39 -32.68
N ASP A 256 -23.23 34.46 -32.22
CA ASP A 256 -24.28 35.49 -32.37
C ASP A 256 -25.36 35.47 -31.24
N GLU A 257 -26.46 36.20 -31.47
CA GLU A 257 -27.82 36.22 -30.86
C GLU A 257 -28.24 35.03 -29.94
N ILE A 258 -28.53 35.23 -28.64
CA ILE A 258 -29.75 35.82 -27.98
C ILE A 258 -30.87 34.76 -27.80
N GLN A 259 -31.18 34.29 -26.58
CA GLN A 259 -32.01 34.90 -25.50
C GLN A 259 -33.53 35.05 -25.82
N VAL A 260 -34.51 34.91 -24.91
CA VAL A 260 -34.59 34.16 -23.62
C VAL A 260 -36.07 34.11 -23.13
N ALA A 261 -36.40 33.17 -22.21
CA ALA A 261 -37.50 33.21 -21.24
C ALA A 261 -39.02 33.11 -21.62
N LEU A 262 -39.65 32.12 -20.97
CA LEU A 262 -40.87 32.18 -20.11
C LEU A 262 -42.32 32.13 -20.67
N SER A 263 -43.02 31.14 -20.11
CA SER A 263 -44.40 31.14 -19.56
C SER A 263 -45.64 31.31 -20.45
N ALA A 264 -46.37 30.19 -20.54
CA ALA A 264 -47.80 30.04 -20.20
C ALA A 264 -48.90 30.81 -20.97
N SER A 265 -49.64 30.03 -21.77
CA SER A 265 -51.11 29.96 -21.80
C SER A 265 -51.96 31.22 -22.01
N GLY A 266 -52.67 31.28 -23.15
CA GLY A 266 -54.04 31.82 -23.16
C GLY A 266 -54.50 32.57 -24.41
N SER A 267 -55.41 31.95 -25.16
CA SER A 267 -56.38 32.57 -26.12
C SER A 267 -55.86 33.44 -27.28
N VAL A 268 -56.37 33.16 -28.49
CA VAL A 268 -56.27 34.08 -29.64
C VAL A 268 -57.65 34.69 -29.90
N SER A 269 -57.76 36.01 -29.76
CA SER A 269 -58.93 36.79 -30.18
C SER A 269 -58.67 37.48 -31.53
N ARG A 270 -59.74 37.75 -32.29
CA ARG A 270 -59.67 38.43 -33.59
C ARG A 270 -59.44 39.94 -33.42
N ASN A 271 -58.64 40.52 -34.31
CA ASN A 271 -58.44 41.98 -34.36
C ASN A 271 -59.67 42.73 -34.91
N THR A 272 -59.79 43.97 -34.46
CA THR A 272 -60.63 45.06 -35.01
C THR A 272 -59.77 46.34 -34.96
N LEU A 273 -60.09 47.46 -35.62
CA LEU A 273 -61.22 47.85 -36.47
C LEU A 273 -60.68 48.91 -37.47
N ASN A 274 -61.34 49.16 -38.60
CA ASN A 274 -61.35 50.53 -39.13
C ASN A 274 -62.58 50.87 -40.00
N PHE A 275 -62.87 52.18 -40.06
CA PHE A 275 -64.09 52.79 -40.63
C PHE A 275 -63.87 53.35 -42.04
N ASN A 276 -64.98 53.59 -42.77
CA ASN A 276 -65.29 54.93 -43.30
C ASN A 276 -66.76 55.05 -43.77
N ASN A 277 -67.34 56.25 -43.62
CA ASN A 277 -68.68 56.63 -44.07
C ASN A 277 -68.60 57.75 -45.13
N VAL A 278 -69.46 57.72 -46.16
CA VAL A 278 -69.91 58.89 -46.94
C VAL A 278 -71.39 58.68 -47.32
N ALA A 279 -72.15 59.75 -47.56
CA ALA A 279 -73.60 59.73 -47.86
C ALA A 279 -73.96 60.71 -49.00
N THR A 280 -75.27 60.82 -49.33
CA THR A 280 -75.92 61.83 -50.23
C THR A 280 -75.65 61.66 -51.75
N THR A 281 -76.55 61.99 -52.72
CA THR A 281 -77.93 62.54 -52.70
C THR A 281 -78.68 62.33 -54.05
N SER A 282 -80.00 62.63 -54.06
CA SER A 282 -80.88 62.90 -55.22
C SER A 282 -81.31 61.70 -56.10
N GLY A 283 -82.54 61.61 -56.63
CA GLY A 283 -83.76 62.40 -56.39
C GLY A 283 -84.22 63.26 -57.58
N TYR A 284 -85.36 62.91 -58.19
CA TYR A 284 -86.25 63.72 -59.06
C TYR A 284 -87.68 63.13 -58.99
N THR A 285 -88.71 63.91 -59.33
CA THR A 285 -90.13 63.61 -59.04
C THR A 285 -91.06 63.74 -60.30
N PRO A 286 -92.39 64.01 -60.29
CA PRO A 286 -93.34 63.37 -61.23
C PRO A 286 -93.97 64.36 -62.25
N ILE A 287 -94.98 63.91 -63.05
CA ILE A 287 -96.07 64.65 -63.77
C ILE A 287 -96.58 63.78 -64.96
N GLU A 288 -97.79 63.89 -65.52
CA GLU A 288 -99.18 64.01 -64.99
C GLU A 288 -100.22 63.95 -66.16
N ILE A 289 -101.53 63.81 -65.85
CA ILE A 289 -102.69 64.41 -66.59
C ILE A 289 -103.14 63.90 -68.00
N SER A 290 -104.22 63.08 -67.99
CA SER A 290 -105.52 63.22 -68.71
C SER A 290 -105.74 62.97 -70.24
N GLY A 291 -106.98 62.54 -70.56
CA GLY A 291 -107.71 62.75 -71.83
C GLY A 291 -107.67 61.60 -72.86
N SER A 292 -108.74 61.26 -73.62
CA SER A 292 -110.15 61.71 -73.60
C SER A 292 -111.08 60.76 -74.41
N SER A 293 -112.33 60.55 -73.95
CA SER A 293 -113.56 60.14 -74.68
C SER A 293 -113.52 59.55 -76.12
N GLY A 294 -114.17 58.38 -76.35
CA GLY A 294 -114.45 57.91 -77.73
C GLY A 294 -115.13 56.53 -77.95
N VAL A 295 -116.38 56.35 -77.49
CA VAL A 295 -117.48 55.48 -78.02
C VAL A 295 -117.17 54.08 -78.64
N ASP A 296 -117.79 53.04 -78.04
CA ASP A 296 -118.22 51.70 -78.53
C ASP A 296 -117.27 50.77 -79.31
N SER A 297 -116.92 49.61 -78.71
CA SER A 297 -117.05 48.25 -79.32
C SER A 297 -116.57 47.12 -78.36
N ASP A 298 -117.48 46.48 -77.63
CA ASP A 298 -117.16 45.51 -76.55
C ASP A 298 -116.47 44.19 -77.00
N ALA A 299 -116.28 43.94 -78.30
CA ALA A 299 -115.99 42.60 -78.82
C ALA A 299 -114.50 42.22 -78.89
N GLU A 300 -113.57 43.17 -79.06
CA GLU A 300 -112.14 42.84 -79.21
C GLU A 300 -111.43 42.63 -77.86
N GLU A 301 -111.92 43.29 -76.81
CA GLU A 301 -111.34 43.24 -75.46
C GLU A 301 -111.50 41.85 -74.82
N GLU A 302 -112.62 41.16 -75.04
CA GLU A 302 -112.89 39.81 -74.53
C GLU A 302 -111.89 38.77 -75.07
N MET A 303 -111.56 38.83 -76.36
CA MET A 303 -110.61 37.89 -76.99
C MET A 303 -109.17 38.10 -76.50
N LEU A 304 -108.76 39.35 -76.30
CA LEU A 304 -107.45 39.68 -75.75
C LEU A 304 -107.34 39.27 -74.27
N CYS A 305 -108.39 39.54 -73.47
CA CYS A 305 -108.52 39.03 -72.10
C CYS A 305 -108.33 37.51 -72.04
N LYS A 306 -109.00 36.74 -72.91
CA LYS A 306 -108.90 35.28 -72.88
C LYS A 306 -107.48 34.75 -73.13
N LYS A 307 -106.75 35.29 -74.11
CA LYS A 307 -105.36 34.90 -74.36
C LYS A 307 -104.42 35.35 -73.24
N LEU A 308 -104.66 36.52 -72.65
CA LEU A 308 -103.91 37.00 -71.50
C LEU A 308 -104.11 36.07 -70.30
N ILE A 309 -105.35 35.66 -70.02
CA ILE A 309 -105.70 34.68 -68.98
C ILE A 309 -104.97 33.36 -69.21
N GLU A 310 -105.08 32.75 -70.40
CA GLU A 310 -104.39 31.50 -70.72
C GLU A 310 -102.86 31.61 -70.51
N ALA A 311 -102.21 32.65 -71.05
CA ALA A 311 -100.77 32.87 -70.85
C ALA A 311 -100.37 33.16 -69.40
N THR A 312 -101.19 33.90 -68.63
CA THR A 312 -100.91 34.14 -67.20
C THR A 312 -101.07 32.85 -66.38
N THR A 313 -102.09 32.04 -66.63
CA THR A 313 -102.28 30.76 -65.92
C THR A 313 -101.18 29.73 -66.22
N GLU A 314 -100.65 29.68 -67.45
CA GLU A 314 -99.50 28.84 -67.77
C GLU A 314 -98.20 29.38 -67.12
N ALA A 315 -97.99 30.71 -67.12
CA ALA A 315 -96.86 31.34 -66.46
C ALA A 315 -96.89 31.19 -64.93
N GLU A 316 -98.08 31.27 -64.31
CA GLU A 316 -98.28 30.99 -62.88
C GLU A 316 -98.04 29.52 -62.56
N LYS A 317 -98.58 28.59 -63.36
CA LYS A 317 -98.32 27.15 -63.19
C LYS A 317 -96.84 26.81 -63.30
N ALA A 318 -96.13 27.33 -64.30
CA ALA A 318 -94.69 27.07 -64.49
C ALA A 318 -93.84 27.71 -63.37
N LYS A 319 -94.25 28.88 -62.86
CA LYS A 319 -93.65 29.54 -61.69
C LYS A 319 -93.86 28.71 -60.41
N ASP A 320 -95.05 28.15 -60.22
CA ASP A 320 -95.37 27.32 -59.04
C ASP A 320 -94.64 25.96 -59.10
N GLU A 321 -94.54 25.35 -60.28
CA GLU A 321 -93.72 24.14 -60.51
C GLU A 321 -92.23 24.40 -60.24
N ALA A 322 -91.67 25.50 -60.75
CA ALA A 322 -90.28 25.90 -60.49
C ALA A 322 -90.05 26.28 -59.00
N PHE A 323 -91.03 26.87 -58.33
CA PHE A 323 -90.96 27.17 -56.90
C PHE A 323 -91.00 25.88 -56.05
N ALA A 324 -91.80 24.89 -56.45
CA ALA A 324 -91.82 23.57 -55.83
C ALA A 324 -90.49 22.81 -56.02
N GLU A 325 -89.92 22.81 -57.23
CA GLU A 325 -88.59 22.21 -57.47
C GLU A 325 -87.50 22.90 -56.64
N LEU A 326 -87.50 24.24 -56.58
CA LEU A 326 -86.54 25.00 -55.77
C LEU A 326 -86.70 24.72 -54.27
N LEU A 327 -87.94 24.50 -53.79
CA LEU A 327 -88.22 24.13 -52.41
C LEU A 327 -87.71 22.71 -52.08
N GLU A 328 -87.95 21.72 -52.95
CA GLU A 328 -87.43 20.36 -52.76
C GLU A 328 -85.92 20.28 -52.92
N ARG A 329 -85.34 21.01 -53.86
CA ARG A 329 -83.88 21.16 -53.97
C ARG A 329 -83.30 21.75 -52.68
N ARG A 330 -83.91 22.79 -52.11
CA ARG A 330 -83.49 23.36 -50.82
C ARG A 330 -83.65 22.36 -49.66
N ARG A 331 -84.68 21.49 -49.68
CA ARG A 331 -84.81 20.39 -48.72
C ARG A 331 -83.68 19.38 -48.87
N LEU A 332 -83.36 18.94 -50.09
CA LEU A 332 -82.26 18.01 -50.36
C LEU A 332 -80.88 18.60 -50.01
N GLU A 333 -80.63 19.88 -50.31
CA GLU A 333 -79.42 20.61 -49.90
C GLU A 333 -79.32 20.72 -48.37
N SER A 334 -80.45 20.96 -47.67
CA SER A 334 -80.48 20.95 -46.20
C SER A 334 -80.22 19.56 -45.61
N VAL A 335 -80.82 18.50 -46.17
CA VAL A 335 -80.64 17.11 -45.70
C VAL A 335 -79.21 16.63 -45.96
N THR A 336 -78.62 16.95 -47.11
CA THR A 336 -77.23 16.60 -47.44
C THR A 336 -76.22 17.39 -46.61
N ALA A 337 -76.49 18.66 -46.28
CA ALA A 337 -75.70 19.41 -45.30
C ALA A 337 -75.80 18.79 -43.90
N GLU A 338 -76.98 18.31 -43.48
CA GLU A 338 -77.15 17.63 -42.20
C GLU A 338 -76.43 16.26 -42.15
N THR A 339 -76.51 15.45 -43.22
CA THR A 339 -75.78 14.17 -43.28
C THR A 339 -74.27 14.37 -43.36
N MET A 340 -73.78 15.37 -44.11
CA MET A 340 -72.34 15.69 -44.11
C MET A 340 -71.86 16.15 -42.73
N ASN A 341 -72.67 16.92 -41.99
CA ASN A 341 -72.35 17.30 -40.61
C ASN A 341 -72.41 16.11 -39.63
N LYS A 342 -73.26 15.11 -39.88
CA LYS A 342 -73.24 13.84 -39.12
C LYS A 342 -71.97 13.04 -39.43
N VAL A 343 -71.60 12.89 -40.71
CA VAL A 343 -70.36 12.20 -41.13
C VAL A 343 -69.13 12.85 -40.50
N LYS A 344 -68.96 14.18 -40.57
CA LYS A 344 -67.84 14.90 -39.95
C LYS A 344 -67.75 14.71 -38.44
N ARG A 345 -68.88 14.54 -37.74
CA ARG A 345 -68.90 14.22 -36.30
C ARG A 345 -68.47 12.79 -36.03
N PHE A 346 -68.85 11.83 -36.87
CA PHE A 346 -68.37 10.45 -36.78
C PHE A 346 -66.88 10.33 -37.14
N GLU A 347 -66.40 11.06 -38.14
CA GLU A 347 -64.97 11.12 -38.50
C GLU A 347 -64.13 11.67 -37.33
N ALA A 348 -64.56 12.77 -36.70
CA ALA A 348 -63.90 13.34 -35.53
C ALA A 348 -63.91 12.38 -34.33
N ALA A 349 -65.06 11.80 -34.00
CA ALA A 349 -65.18 10.82 -32.92
C ALA A 349 -64.32 9.55 -33.17
N TYR A 350 -64.18 9.14 -34.44
CA TYR A 350 -63.31 8.03 -34.83
C TYR A 350 -61.82 8.39 -34.68
N THR A 351 -61.40 9.62 -35.04
CA THR A 351 -60.02 10.05 -34.80
C THR A 351 -59.69 10.15 -33.31
N ASP A 352 -60.64 10.61 -32.48
CA ASP A 352 -60.48 10.64 -31.02
C ASP A 352 -60.39 9.22 -30.44
N GLU A 353 -61.22 8.28 -30.93
CA GLU A 353 -61.17 6.88 -30.50
C GLU A 353 -59.84 6.21 -30.89
N VAL A 354 -59.33 6.44 -32.11
CA VAL A 354 -58.03 5.93 -32.56
C VAL A 354 -56.90 6.54 -31.73
N GLN A 355 -56.94 7.83 -31.42
CA GLN A 355 -55.93 8.46 -30.57
C GLN A 355 -55.93 7.88 -29.14
N LEU A 356 -57.12 7.64 -28.56
CA LEU A 356 -57.25 7.02 -27.25
C LEU A 356 -56.78 5.55 -27.24
N ARG A 357 -57.10 4.77 -28.29
CA ARG A 357 -56.61 3.40 -28.47
C ARG A 357 -55.08 3.36 -28.51
N ASN A 358 -54.44 4.25 -29.26
CA ASN A 358 -52.98 4.34 -29.34
C ASN A 358 -52.36 4.68 -27.96
N GLN A 359 -52.91 5.65 -27.23
CA GLN A 359 -52.45 5.99 -25.87
C GLN A 359 -52.57 4.81 -24.90
N ILE A 360 -53.64 4.02 -24.99
CA ILE A 360 -53.83 2.81 -24.20
C ILE A 360 -52.82 1.73 -24.60
N GLU A 361 -52.52 1.56 -25.89
CA GLU A 361 -51.52 0.60 -26.38
C GLU A 361 -50.09 0.98 -25.95
N ASP A 362 -49.73 2.27 -25.98
CA ASP A 362 -48.45 2.79 -25.46
C ASP A 362 -48.30 2.48 -23.96
N VAL A 363 -49.32 2.79 -23.15
CA VAL A 363 -49.33 2.49 -21.71
C VAL A 363 -49.24 0.97 -21.46
N LEU A 364 -49.97 0.16 -22.22
CA LEU A 364 -49.90 -1.30 -22.14
C LEU A 364 -48.52 -1.84 -22.56
N SER A 365 -47.84 -1.21 -23.51
CA SER A 365 -46.49 -1.60 -23.94
C SER A 365 -45.45 -1.31 -22.83
N SER A 366 -45.56 -0.15 -22.18
CA SER A 366 -44.75 0.23 -21.01
C SER A 366 -44.96 -0.76 -19.84
N ILE A 367 -46.21 -1.07 -19.49
CA ILE A 367 -46.55 -2.02 -18.41
C ILE A 367 -46.02 -3.43 -18.72
N ARG A 368 -46.09 -3.88 -19.98
CA ARG A 368 -45.49 -5.17 -20.39
C ARG A 368 -43.97 -5.14 -20.22
N GLN A 369 -43.29 -4.06 -20.63
CA GLN A 369 -41.84 -3.95 -20.52
C GLN A 369 -41.37 -3.89 -19.05
N GLU A 370 -42.13 -3.23 -18.17
CA GLU A 370 -41.86 -3.21 -16.74
C GLU A 370 -42.08 -4.57 -16.08
N LYS A 371 -43.19 -5.26 -16.42
CA LYS A 371 -43.44 -6.64 -15.98
C LYS A 371 -42.29 -7.58 -16.38
N GLU A 372 -41.76 -7.45 -17.60
CA GLU A 372 -40.68 -8.30 -18.08
C GLU A 372 -39.38 -8.07 -17.31
N LYS A 373 -39.03 -6.80 -17.03
CA LYS A 373 -37.88 -6.44 -16.16
C LYS A 373 -38.03 -7.06 -14.77
N LEU A 374 -39.23 -7.00 -14.19
CA LEU A 374 -39.54 -7.59 -12.88
C LEU A 374 -39.49 -9.12 -12.89
N LEU A 375 -39.80 -9.79 -14.01
CA LEU A 375 -39.65 -11.24 -14.15
C LEU A 375 -38.18 -11.65 -14.19
N VAL A 376 -37.34 -10.96 -14.96
CA VAL A 376 -35.88 -11.21 -14.99
C VAL A 376 -35.26 -10.99 -13.61
N GLN A 377 -35.56 -9.87 -12.95
CA GLN A 377 -35.07 -9.59 -11.59
C GLN A 377 -35.53 -10.65 -10.57
N LYS A 378 -36.78 -11.15 -10.69
CA LYS A 378 -37.27 -12.24 -9.84
C LYS A 378 -36.50 -13.53 -10.05
N GLU A 379 -36.15 -13.86 -11.30
CA GLU A 379 -35.37 -15.04 -11.63
C GLU A 379 -33.93 -14.92 -11.09
N GLU A 380 -33.25 -13.79 -11.32
CA GLU A 380 -31.92 -13.49 -10.75
C GLU A 380 -31.89 -13.63 -9.22
N VAL A 381 -32.86 -13.06 -8.51
CA VAL A 381 -32.99 -13.14 -7.05
C VAL A 381 -33.31 -14.56 -6.58
N SER A 382 -34.16 -15.29 -7.31
CA SER A 382 -34.47 -16.70 -7.01
C SER A 382 -33.24 -17.58 -7.17
N ASP A 383 -32.42 -17.34 -8.20
CA ASP A 383 -31.22 -18.11 -8.48
C ASP A 383 -30.12 -17.82 -7.44
N GLU A 384 -29.96 -16.56 -7.02
CA GLU A 384 -29.02 -16.20 -5.93
C GLU A 384 -29.49 -16.69 -4.56
N LEU A 385 -30.80 -16.71 -4.28
CA LEU A 385 -31.35 -17.39 -3.12
C LEU A 385 -31.01 -18.89 -3.14
N GLN A 386 -31.10 -19.54 -4.31
CA GLN A 386 -30.74 -20.95 -4.45
C GLN A 386 -29.22 -21.20 -4.34
N ARG A 387 -28.36 -20.25 -4.73
CA ARG A 387 -26.90 -20.32 -4.52
C ARG A 387 -26.55 -20.16 -3.03
N THR A 388 -27.10 -19.14 -2.37
CA THR A 388 -26.89 -18.90 -0.94
C THR A 388 -27.42 -20.03 -0.07
N MET A 389 -28.58 -20.63 -0.38
CA MET A 389 -29.08 -21.84 0.31
C MET A 389 -28.12 -23.03 0.20
N ARG A 390 -27.55 -23.30 -0.98
CA ARG A 390 -26.52 -24.35 -1.16
C ARG A 390 -25.27 -24.05 -0.31
N ASN A 391 -24.82 -22.80 -0.31
CA ASN A 391 -23.65 -22.36 0.46
C ASN A 391 -23.88 -22.53 1.97
N VAL A 392 -25.06 -22.16 2.49
CA VAL A 392 -25.46 -22.36 3.90
C VAL A 392 -25.49 -23.85 4.25
N ALA A 393 -26.01 -24.73 3.38
CA ALA A 393 -26.00 -26.17 3.62
C ALA A 393 -24.57 -26.75 3.68
N VAL A 394 -23.67 -26.32 2.79
CA VAL A 394 -22.25 -26.71 2.80
C VAL A 394 -21.56 -26.22 4.07
N LEU A 395 -21.75 -24.94 4.45
CA LEU A 395 -21.18 -24.36 5.67
C LEU A 395 -21.70 -25.06 6.93
N SER A 396 -22.99 -25.37 7.01
CA SER A 396 -23.59 -26.11 8.14
C SER A 396 -22.94 -27.48 8.32
N ARG A 397 -22.72 -28.23 7.23
CA ARG A 397 -21.98 -29.50 7.28
C ARG A 397 -20.54 -29.29 7.74
N CYS A 398 -19.83 -28.30 7.22
CA CYS A 398 -18.46 -28.00 7.64
C CYS A 398 -18.36 -27.64 9.14
N VAL A 399 -19.34 -26.92 9.69
CA VAL A 399 -19.45 -26.63 11.13
C VAL A 399 -19.71 -27.92 11.94
N GLN A 400 -20.61 -28.79 11.48
CA GLN A 400 -20.86 -30.09 12.14
C GLN A 400 -19.62 -30.98 12.15
N GLU A 401 -18.89 -31.08 11.03
CA GLU A 401 -17.63 -31.83 10.97
C GLU A 401 -16.53 -31.20 11.84
N ALA A 402 -16.43 -29.87 11.89
CA ALA A 402 -15.47 -29.17 12.74
C ALA A 402 -15.76 -29.42 14.24
N HIS A 403 -17.03 -29.37 14.64
CA HIS A 403 -17.47 -29.70 15.99
C HIS A 403 -17.17 -31.18 16.33
N ALA A 404 -17.41 -32.12 15.42
CA ALA A 404 -17.07 -33.53 15.63
C ALA A 404 -15.55 -33.73 15.84
N ARG A 405 -14.71 -33.08 15.04
CA ARG A 405 -13.24 -33.09 15.20
C ARG A 405 -12.81 -32.45 16.53
N GLN A 406 -13.46 -31.36 16.96
CA GLN A 406 -13.20 -30.71 18.24
C GLN A 406 -13.54 -31.61 19.43
N VAL A 407 -14.64 -32.38 19.36
CA VAL A 407 -15.04 -33.33 20.41
C VAL A 407 -14.03 -34.46 20.53
N GLU A 408 -13.58 -35.06 19.42
CA GLU A 408 -12.60 -36.16 19.49
C GLU A 408 -11.22 -35.67 19.93
N ALA A 409 -10.74 -34.52 19.44
CA ALA A 409 -9.49 -33.91 19.94
C ALA A 409 -9.57 -33.58 21.45
N SER A 410 -10.75 -33.16 21.94
CA SER A 410 -10.99 -32.94 23.37
C SER A 410 -10.98 -34.24 24.19
N ARG A 411 -11.32 -35.38 23.57
CA ARG A 411 -11.26 -36.72 24.18
C ARG A 411 -9.81 -37.23 24.23
N GLU A 412 -9.07 -37.13 23.13
CA GLU A 412 -7.64 -37.47 23.08
C GLU A 412 -6.83 -36.64 24.09
N LEU A 413 -7.09 -35.33 24.18
CA LEU A 413 -6.44 -34.46 25.15
C LEU A 413 -6.65 -34.92 26.60
N ARG A 414 -7.86 -35.40 26.96
CA ARG A 414 -8.14 -35.97 28.30
C ARG A 414 -7.36 -37.26 28.55
N LEU A 415 -7.21 -38.12 27.54
CA LEU A 415 -6.41 -39.35 27.64
C LEU A 415 -4.91 -39.03 27.82
N ILE A 416 -4.39 -38.06 27.07
CA ILE A 416 -3.01 -37.58 27.19
C ILE A 416 -2.78 -36.93 28.58
N GLN A 417 -3.71 -36.11 29.06
CA GLN A 417 -3.64 -35.51 30.40
C GLN A 417 -3.63 -36.58 31.52
N ALA A 418 -4.44 -37.63 31.40
CA ALA A 418 -4.43 -38.75 32.34
C ALA A 418 -3.09 -39.52 32.30
N SER A 419 -2.55 -39.79 31.11
CA SER A 419 -1.24 -40.44 30.94
C SER A 419 -0.08 -39.59 31.50
N LEU A 420 -0.11 -38.26 31.28
CA LEU A 420 0.86 -37.34 31.90
C LEU A 420 0.73 -37.30 33.42
N ALA A 421 -0.48 -37.48 33.98
CA ALA A 421 -0.67 -37.57 35.43
C ALA A 421 -0.05 -38.84 36.02
N THR A 422 -0.25 -40.01 35.40
CA THR A 422 0.37 -41.27 35.86
C THR A 422 1.89 -41.25 35.70
N LEU A 423 2.42 -40.76 34.58
CA LEU A 423 3.87 -40.59 34.35
C LEU A 423 4.49 -39.60 35.37
N ARG A 424 3.78 -38.54 35.78
CA ARG A 424 4.23 -37.64 36.87
C ARG A 424 4.28 -38.33 38.24
N ILE A 425 3.39 -39.29 38.51
CA ILE A 425 3.41 -40.10 39.74
C ILE A 425 4.59 -41.07 39.72
N GLU A 426 4.81 -41.79 38.62
CA GLU A 426 5.95 -42.70 38.48
C GLU A 426 7.29 -41.96 38.48
N LYS A 427 7.42 -40.79 37.84
CA LYS A 427 8.62 -39.94 37.95
C LYS A 427 8.93 -39.58 39.42
N LYS A 428 7.92 -39.23 40.22
CA LYS A 428 8.09 -38.96 41.66
C LYS A 428 8.46 -40.21 42.46
N LYS A 429 7.97 -41.39 42.08
CA LYS A 429 8.32 -42.69 42.68
C LYS A 429 9.77 -43.08 42.39
N ILE A 430 10.20 -42.95 41.13
CA ILE A 430 11.59 -43.16 40.70
C ILE A 430 12.54 -42.16 41.36
N GLN A 431 12.17 -40.87 41.48
CA GLN A 431 12.98 -39.90 42.23
C GLN A 431 13.12 -40.30 43.72
N ARG A 432 12.04 -40.66 44.41
CA ARG A 432 12.12 -41.15 45.80
C ARG A 432 13.02 -42.38 45.96
N GLN A 433 12.99 -43.30 44.99
CA GLN A 433 13.88 -44.46 44.94
C GLN A 433 15.34 -44.03 44.73
N ARG A 434 15.62 -43.20 43.73
CA ARG A 434 16.95 -42.62 43.45
C ARG A 434 17.51 -41.91 44.68
N ASP A 435 16.74 -41.02 45.30
CA ASP A 435 17.17 -40.25 46.45
C ASP A 435 17.38 -41.16 47.69
N GLY A 436 16.65 -42.28 47.78
CA GLY A 436 16.91 -43.35 48.73
C GLY A 436 18.19 -44.16 48.44
N VAL A 437 18.52 -44.39 47.17
CA VAL A 437 19.81 -44.97 46.76
C VAL A 437 20.95 -44.00 47.08
N VAL A 438 20.82 -42.71 46.77
CA VAL A 438 21.81 -41.67 47.09
C VAL A 438 22.05 -41.60 48.60
N ARG A 439 21.00 -41.52 49.44
CA ARG A 439 21.17 -41.56 50.91
C ARG A 439 21.87 -42.82 51.41
N ARG A 440 21.67 -43.98 50.78
CA ARG A 440 22.46 -45.19 51.10
C ARG A 440 23.90 -45.05 50.63
N VAL A 441 24.16 -44.61 49.40
CA VAL A 441 25.51 -44.39 48.87
C VAL A 441 26.31 -43.45 49.77
N ASP A 442 25.71 -42.35 50.22
CA ASP A 442 26.38 -41.38 51.10
C ASP A 442 26.55 -41.92 52.53
N GLN A 443 25.59 -42.71 53.05
CA GLN A 443 25.75 -43.45 54.31
C GLN A 443 26.84 -44.54 54.24
N TRP A 444 27.07 -45.13 53.06
CA TRP A 444 28.13 -46.12 52.82
C TRP A 444 29.50 -45.45 52.65
N LYS A 445 29.60 -44.33 51.93
CA LYS A 445 30.80 -43.46 51.93
C LYS A 445 31.17 -43.04 53.37
N SER A 446 30.17 -42.66 54.16
CA SER A 446 30.33 -42.29 55.58
C SER A 446 30.75 -43.44 56.50
N ARG A 447 30.79 -44.68 56.01
CA ARG A 447 31.25 -45.88 56.76
C ARG A 447 32.64 -46.38 56.33
N GLY A 448 33.32 -45.66 55.42
CA GLY A 448 34.78 -45.66 55.30
C GLY A 448 35.45 -47.02 55.04
N LEU A 449 35.15 -47.66 53.90
CA LEU A 449 35.89 -48.84 53.43
C LEU A 449 36.01 -48.89 51.90
N VAL A 450 37.23 -49.22 51.44
CA VAL A 450 37.68 -49.37 50.04
C VAL A 450 37.87 -48.04 49.25
N GLY A 451 38.96 -47.98 48.49
CA GLY A 451 39.47 -46.77 47.82
C GLY A 451 39.08 -46.62 46.33
N PRO A 452 39.69 -45.66 45.61
CA PRO A 452 39.24 -45.27 44.27
C PRO A 452 39.64 -46.27 43.19
N SER A 453 38.65 -46.76 42.44
CA SER A 453 38.85 -47.54 41.22
C SER A 453 37.66 -47.35 40.26
N ASN A 454 37.96 -46.95 39.03
CA ASN A 454 37.14 -46.98 37.80
C ASN A 454 35.62 -46.77 37.94
N TYR A 455 35.18 -45.50 38.01
CA TYR A 455 33.84 -45.06 37.61
C TYR A 455 33.89 -43.64 37.05
N ASP A 456 34.55 -43.45 35.91
CA ASP A 456 34.62 -42.15 35.21
C ASP A 456 34.50 -42.28 33.67
N GLU A 457 33.75 -43.30 33.21
CA GLU A 457 33.58 -43.65 31.79
C GLU A 457 32.12 -43.55 31.33
N PHE A 458 31.33 -42.61 31.89
CA PHE A 458 29.94 -42.39 31.45
C PHE A 458 29.42 -40.94 31.58
N CYS A 459 30.30 -39.93 31.66
CA CYS A 459 29.89 -38.53 31.87
C CYS A 459 30.44 -37.51 30.85
N LEU A 460 31.02 -37.96 29.73
CA LEU A 460 31.67 -37.09 28.72
C LEU A 460 30.93 -37.00 27.36
N LEU A 461 29.61 -37.21 27.34
CA LEU A 461 28.80 -37.19 26.10
C LEU A 461 27.49 -36.37 26.22
N THR A 462 27.48 -35.30 27.03
CA THR A 462 26.39 -34.31 27.06
C THR A 462 26.88 -32.86 27.16
N ASP A 463 27.96 -32.53 26.44
CA ASP A 463 28.17 -31.14 25.98
C ASP A 463 27.81 -31.09 24.49
N SER A 464 26.61 -30.57 24.20
CA SER A 464 26.19 -30.11 22.90
C SER A 464 25.40 -28.84 23.14
N GLU A 465 25.78 -27.77 22.46
CA GLU A 465 25.11 -26.47 22.59
C GLU A 465 23.67 -26.62 22.08
N GLU A 466 22.70 -26.68 23.00
CA GLU A 466 21.30 -26.81 22.63
C GLU A 466 20.82 -25.52 21.95
N LEU A 467 20.31 -25.65 20.72
CA LEU A 467 19.68 -24.55 20.00
C LEU A 467 18.62 -23.90 20.89
N THR A 468 18.67 -22.57 21.01
CA THR A 468 17.72 -21.83 21.85
C THR A 468 16.28 -22.02 21.35
N GLU A 469 15.48 -22.78 22.11
CA GLU A 469 14.03 -22.85 21.93
C GLU A 469 13.41 -21.55 22.46
N ILE A 470 12.76 -20.80 21.57
CA ILE A 470 12.17 -19.49 21.84
C ILE A 470 10.65 -19.68 21.99
N SER A 471 10.03 -19.08 23.01
CA SER A 471 8.60 -19.29 23.25
C SER A 471 7.73 -18.57 22.21
N LEU A 472 6.50 -19.05 22.01
CA LEU A 472 5.51 -18.35 21.19
C LEU A 472 5.30 -16.91 21.68
N SER A 473 5.24 -16.71 23.00
CA SER A 473 5.03 -15.39 23.62
C SER A 473 6.17 -14.41 23.33
N ASP A 474 7.41 -14.89 23.26
CA ASP A 474 8.56 -14.06 22.87
C ASP A 474 8.46 -13.62 21.40
N LEU A 475 8.09 -14.55 20.50
CA LEU A 475 7.92 -14.21 19.07
C LEU A 475 6.74 -13.26 18.84
N GLU A 476 5.62 -13.46 19.55
CA GLU A 476 4.45 -12.58 19.50
C GLU A 476 4.79 -11.18 20.05
N THR A 477 5.53 -11.09 21.16
CA THR A 477 6.01 -9.82 21.70
C THR A 477 6.99 -9.13 20.75
N ALA A 478 7.93 -9.87 20.15
CA ALA A 478 8.94 -9.35 19.23
C ALA A 478 8.38 -8.87 17.87
N THR A 479 7.20 -9.36 17.45
CA THR A 479 6.59 -9.08 16.13
C THR A 479 5.23 -8.38 16.20
N CYS A 480 4.78 -7.98 17.40
CA CYS A 480 3.43 -7.50 17.68
C CYS A 480 2.35 -8.44 17.13
N ASN A 481 2.34 -9.67 17.63
CA ASN A 481 1.44 -10.77 17.24
C ASN A 481 1.52 -11.11 15.74
N PHE A 482 2.74 -11.12 15.18
CA PHE A 482 3.01 -11.32 13.75
C PHE A 482 2.29 -10.29 12.85
N SER A 483 2.28 -9.02 13.26
CA SER A 483 1.66 -7.92 12.51
C SER A 483 2.29 -7.77 11.13
N GLU A 484 1.44 -7.57 10.11
CA GLU A 484 1.88 -7.27 8.73
C GLU A 484 2.78 -6.02 8.66
N SER A 485 2.73 -5.12 9.64
CA SER A 485 3.64 -3.96 9.74
C SER A 485 5.10 -4.32 10.07
N PHE A 486 5.36 -5.54 10.56
CA PHE A 486 6.69 -6.10 10.80
C PHE A 486 7.14 -7.07 9.69
N LYS A 487 6.26 -7.39 8.74
CA LYS A 487 6.53 -8.35 7.68
C LYS A 487 7.49 -7.77 6.65
N ILE A 488 8.70 -8.35 6.59
CA ILE A 488 9.76 -7.95 5.65
C ILE A 488 9.77 -8.81 4.37
N GLY A 489 9.03 -9.91 4.34
CA GLY A 489 8.87 -10.73 3.14
C GLY A 489 7.81 -11.81 3.25
N GLN A 490 7.38 -12.33 2.10
CA GLN A 490 6.50 -13.49 2.00
C GLN A 490 7.02 -14.43 0.92
N GLY A 491 7.15 -15.72 1.26
CA GLY A 491 7.64 -16.76 0.38
C GLY A 491 6.67 -17.94 0.28
N GLN A 492 7.02 -18.90 -0.58
CA GLN A 492 6.23 -20.12 -0.83
C GLN A 492 5.95 -20.96 0.42
N TYR A 493 6.84 -20.88 1.42
CA TYR A 493 6.81 -21.71 2.63
C TYR A 493 6.37 -20.97 3.90
N GLY A 494 6.23 -19.64 3.86
CA GLY A 494 5.89 -18.84 5.05
C GLY A 494 6.07 -17.34 4.87
N CYS A 495 5.84 -16.58 5.94
CA CYS A 495 6.12 -15.15 6.05
C CYS A 495 7.39 -14.91 6.87
N VAL A 496 8.13 -13.84 6.56
CA VAL A 496 9.29 -13.39 7.35
C VAL A 496 8.97 -12.03 7.96
N TYR A 497 9.12 -11.93 9.28
CA TYR A 497 8.91 -10.73 10.06
C TYR A 497 10.25 -10.26 10.62
N LYS A 498 10.48 -8.95 10.69
CA LYS A 498 11.48 -8.40 11.59
C LYS A 498 10.93 -8.48 13.02
N GLY A 499 11.78 -8.80 13.99
CA GLY A 499 11.51 -8.53 15.40
C GLY A 499 12.75 -8.00 16.12
N GLU A 500 12.57 -7.60 17.37
CA GLU A 500 13.67 -7.35 18.31
C GLU A 500 13.55 -8.38 19.45
N LEU A 501 14.64 -9.09 19.74
CA LEU A 501 14.69 -10.14 20.76
C LEU A 501 16.01 -10.01 21.52
N LEU A 502 15.97 -9.83 22.85
CA LEU A 502 17.15 -9.58 23.69
C LEU A 502 18.02 -8.41 23.18
N ASP A 503 17.38 -7.28 22.84
CA ASP A 503 18.00 -6.09 22.22
C ASP A 503 18.74 -6.35 20.87
N ARG A 504 18.53 -7.52 20.23
CA ARG A 504 19.05 -7.87 18.91
C ARG A 504 17.92 -7.91 17.86
N SER A 505 18.14 -7.24 16.73
CA SER A 505 17.27 -7.38 15.56
C SER A 505 17.36 -8.79 14.97
N VAL A 506 16.20 -9.42 14.78
CA VAL A 506 16.07 -10.80 14.27
C VAL A 506 15.10 -10.88 13.09
N ALA A 507 15.30 -11.88 12.23
CA ALA A 507 14.40 -12.24 11.14
C ALA A 507 13.65 -13.53 11.51
N ILE A 508 12.37 -13.40 11.88
CA ILE A 508 11.50 -14.47 12.35
C ILE A 508 10.69 -15.00 11.16
N LYS A 509 11.04 -16.20 10.69
CA LYS A 509 10.37 -16.88 9.58
C LYS A 509 9.32 -17.85 10.10
N LYS A 510 8.04 -17.45 10.03
CA LYS A 510 6.87 -18.27 10.39
C LYS A 510 6.42 -19.09 9.19
N LEU A 511 6.55 -20.41 9.27
CA LEU A 511 6.20 -21.32 8.19
C LEU A 511 4.70 -21.64 8.18
N TYR A 512 4.16 -21.99 7.01
CA TYR A 512 2.75 -22.39 6.89
C TYR A 512 2.57 -23.83 7.38
N PRO A 513 1.70 -24.10 8.38
CA PRO A 513 1.57 -25.44 8.98
C PRO A 513 1.26 -26.55 7.96
N PHE A 514 0.42 -26.26 6.96
CA PHE A 514 0.03 -27.20 5.89
C PHE A 514 1.13 -27.45 4.83
N LYS A 515 2.34 -26.91 5.01
CA LYS A 515 3.50 -27.13 4.13
C LYS A 515 4.65 -27.91 4.79
N ILE A 516 4.51 -28.28 6.07
CA ILE A 516 5.58 -28.93 6.86
C ILE A 516 5.24 -30.42 7.06
N ARG A 517 6.28 -31.26 7.10
CA ARG A 517 6.17 -32.72 7.20
C ARG A 517 5.63 -33.22 8.56
N GLY A 518 5.72 -32.39 9.60
CA GLY A 518 5.16 -32.59 10.94
C GLY A 518 6.01 -31.87 12.01
N ARG A 519 5.65 -31.98 13.29
CA ARG A 519 6.38 -31.28 14.39
C ARG A 519 7.71 -31.98 14.73
N LEU A 520 7.76 -33.31 14.67
CA LEU A 520 8.97 -34.08 14.96
C LEU A 520 10.01 -33.91 13.85
N GLU A 521 9.54 -33.89 12.61
CA GLU A 521 10.28 -33.63 11.38
C GLU A 521 10.82 -32.19 11.38
N PHE A 522 10.00 -31.22 11.79
CA PHE A 522 10.45 -29.85 12.02
C PHE A 522 11.59 -29.78 13.04
N GLN A 523 11.45 -30.43 14.20
CA GLN A 523 12.48 -30.46 15.23
C GLN A 523 13.77 -31.17 14.77
N HIS A 524 13.65 -32.27 14.00
CA HIS A 524 14.81 -32.97 13.45
C HIS A 524 15.59 -32.12 12.45
N GLU A 525 14.92 -31.51 11.47
CA GLU A 525 15.58 -30.66 10.48
C GLU A 525 16.13 -29.36 11.10
N VAL A 526 15.45 -28.80 12.11
CA VAL A 526 15.99 -27.68 12.91
C VAL A 526 17.29 -28.07 13.63
N HIS A 527 17.39 -29.29 14.14
CA HIS A 527 18.61 -29.84 14.75
C HIS A 527 19.72 -30.14 13.73
N VAL A 528 19.40 -30.28 12.44
CA VAL A 528 20.40 -30.31 11.35
C VAL A 528 20.82 -28.88 10.97
N LEU A 529 19.87 -27.96 10.79
CA LEU A 529 20.12 -26.57 10.40
C LEU A 529 20.96 -25.80 11.44
N SER A 530 20.78 -26.07 12.73
CA SER A 530 21.54 -25.46 13.83
C SER A 530 23.02 -25.84 13.88
N LYS A 531 23.44 -26.88 13.14
CA LYS A 531 24.85 -27.31 13.05
C LYS A 531 25.58 -26.70 11.84
N LEU A 532 24.92 -25.83 11.09
CA LEU A 532 25.44 -25.26 9.84
C LEU A 532 25.92 -23.83 10.08
N GLU A 533 27.20 -23.70 10.41
CA GLU A 533 27.89 -22.43 10.55
C GLU A 533 28.89 -22.22 9.40
N HIS A 534 28.74 -21.11 8.69
CA HIS A 534 29.63 -20.67 7.61
C HIS A 534 29.49 -19.15 7.43
N PRO A 535 30.56 -18.38 7.16
CA PRO A 535 30.49 -16.91 7.08
C PRO A 535 29.47 -16.38 6.05
N HIS A 536 29.20 -17.15 5.00
CA HIS A 536 28.27 -16.77 3.91
C HIS A 536 26.95 -17.57 3.95
N LEU A 537 26.57 -18.11 5.11
CA LEU A 537 25.21 -18.58 5.39
C LEU A 537 24.52 -17.64 6.41
N VAL A 538 23.20 -17.50 6.30
CA VAL A 538 22.40 -16.73 7.26
C VAL A 538 22.22 -17.54 8.55
N SER A 539 22.88 -17.12 9.63
CA SER A 539 22.94 -17.85 10.90
C SER A 539 21.57 -18.03 11.54
N LEU A 540 21.21 -19.28 11.85
CA LEU A 540 20.06 -19.63 12.69
C LEU A 540 20.41 -19.35 14.15
N ILE A 541 19.60 -18.53 14.83
CA ILE A 541 19.77 -18.16 16.25
C ILE A 541 18.94 -19.08 17.15
N GLY A 542 17.74 -19.48 16.70
CA GLY A 542 16.82 -20.26 17.50
C GLY A 542 15.60 -20.72 16.70
N ALA A 543 14.71 -21.46 17.36
CA ALA A 543 13.46 -21.92 16.75
C ALA A 543 12.32 -21.94 17.78
N CYS A 544 11.08 -21.86 17.28
CA CYS A 544 9.87 -22.06 18.05
C CYS A 544 9.03 -23.17 17.40
N PRO A 545 9.11 -24.41 17.89
CA PRO A 545 8.34 -25.55 17.36
C PRO A 545 6.82 -25.42 17.54
N GLU A 546 6.37 -24.62 18.51
CA GLU A 546 4.95 -24.28 18.69
C GLU A 546 4.44 -23.36 17.58
N ALA A 547 5.19 -22.30 17.28
CA ALA A 547 4.88 -21.35 16.21
C ALA A 547 5.28 -21.83 14.80
N LEU A 548 5.88 -23.02 14.68
CA LEU A 548 6.54 -23.54 13.47
C LEU A 548 7.43 -22.47 12.80
N SER A 549 8.24 -21.81 13.63
CA SER A 549 8.99 -20.61 13.26
C SER A 549 10.49 -20.77 13.49
N LEU A 550 11.29 -20.20 12.58
CA LEU A 550 12.76 -20.18 12.62
C LEU A 550 13.22 -18.74 12.86
N VAL A 551 14.22 -18.54 13.72
CA VAL A 551 14.73 -17.21 14.09
C VAL A 551 16.16 -17.08 13.60
N TYR A 552 16.37 -16.15 12.67
CA TYR A 552 17.67 -15.86 12.05
C TYR A 552 18.18 -14.47 12.45
N GLU A 553 19.45 -14.21 12.17
CA GLU A 553 19.98 -12.84 12.20
C GLU A 553 19.24 -11.91 11.22
N TYR A 554 19.04 -10.64 11.61
CA TYR A 554 18.48 -9.63 10.71
C TYR A 554 19.59 -8.96 9.89
N LEU A 555 19.45 -8.98 8.56
CA LEU A 555 20.44 -8.45 7.63
C LEU A 555 19.96 -7.13 7.00
N PRO A 556 20.54 -5.98 7.39
CA PRO A 556 19.89 -4.67 7.23
C PRO A 556 19.90 -4.13 5.80
N ASN A 557 20.84 -4.55 4.95
CA ASN A 557 20.85 -4.13 3.55
C ASN A 557 19.82 -4.91 2.70
N GLY A 558 19.23 -5.99 3.21
CA GLY A 558 18.18 -6.75 2.52
C GLY A 558 18.75 -7.71 1.45
N SER A 559 17.99 -7.92 0.38
CA SER A 559 18.29 -8.96 -0.63
C SER A 559 18.94 -8.40 -1.89
N ILE A 560 19.74 -9.20 -2.60
CA ILE A 560 20.38 -8.81 -3.87
C ILE A 560 19.33 -8.50 -4.95
N GLN A 561 18.15 -9.14 -4.91
CA GLN A 561 16.99 -8.76 -5.71
C GLN A 561 16.71 -7.24 -5.66
N ASP A 562 16.82 -6.63 -4.47
CA ASP A 562 16.55 -5.21 -4.27
C ASP A 562 17.66 -4.30 -4.84
N HIS A 563 18.89 -4.82 -4.96
CA HIS A 563 20.06 -4.09 -5.46
C HIS A 563 20.27 -4.25 -6.98
N LEU A 564 19.71 -5.30 -7.59
CA LEU A 564 19.71 -5.50 -9.05
C LEU A 564 18.41 -5.03 -9.72
N PHE A 565 17.26 -5.19 -9.05
CA PHE A 565 15.93 -4.99 -9.65
C PHE A 565 14.99 -4.09 -8.82
N GLY A 566 15.47 -3.52 -7.71
CA GLY A 566 14.67 -2.63 -6.85
C GLY A 566 14.39 -1.28 -7.50
N LYS A 567 13.17 -0.76 -7.32
CA LYS A 567 12.72 0.50 -7.96
C LYS A 567 13.13 1.78 -7.22
N THR A 568 13.77 1.68 -6.06
CA THR A 568 13.98 2.83 -5.15
C THR A 568 15.27 2.75 -4.34
N GLY A 569 16.11 3.79 -4.45
CA GLY A 569 16.98 4.32 -3.39
C GLY A 569 18.17 3.48 -2.88
N LYS A 570 18.22 2.17 -3.08
CA LYS A 570 19.34 1.33 -2.62
C LYS A 570 20.62 1.60 -3.42
N LYS A 571 21.78 1.47 -2.76
CA LYS A 571 23.10 1.60 -3.37
C LYS A 571 23.30 0.50 -4.43
N LEU A 572 23.62 0.89 -5.67
CA LEU A 572 23.98 -0.06 -6.73
C LEU A 572 25.24 -0.85 -6.35
N LEU A 573 25.27 -2.14 -6.69
CA LEU A 573 26.43 -3.01 -6.47
C LEU A 573 27.41 -2.85 -7.64
N PRO A 574 28.65 -2.35 -7.42
CA PRO A 574 29.67 -2.29 -8.45
C PRO A 574 30.16 -3.70 -8.79
N TRP A 575 30.78 -3.87 -9.96
CA TRP A 575 31.17 -5.19 -10.47
C TRP A 575 32.08 -5.95 -9.48
N LYS A 576 33.02 -5.26 -8.78
CA LYS A 576 33.87 -5.88 -7.74
C LYS A 576 33.05 -6.57 -6.65
N SER A 577 32.00 -5.89 -6.16
CA SER A 577 31.08 -6.47 -5.18
C SER A 577 30.29 -7.65 -5.77
N ARG A 578 29.82 -7.55 -7.02
CA ARG A 578 29.09 -8.64 -7.69
C ARG A 578 29.96 -9.88 -7.92
N THR A 579 31.22 -9.70 -8.28
CA THR A 579 32.21 -10.77 -8.44
C THR A 579 32.59 -11.40 -7.10
N ARG A 580 32.77 -10.60 -6.03
CA ARG A 580 32.95 -11.12 -4.67
C ARG A 580 31.75 -11.95 -4.23
N ILE A 581 30.54 -11.42 -4.37
CA ILE A 581 29.26 -12.11 -4.10
C ILE A 581 29.18 -13.46 -4.82
N ALA A 582 29.59 -13.55 -6.08
CA ALA A 582 29.65 -14.81 -6.82
C ALA A 582 30.57 -15.86 -6.16
N ALA A 583 31.72 -15.44 -5.61
CA ALA A 583 32.63 -16.30 -4.86
C ALA A 583 32.06 -16.67 -3.47
N GLU A 584 31.44 -15.73 -2.78
CA GLU A 584 30.81 -15.94 -1.45
C GLU A 584 29.68 -16.99 -1.53
N ILE A 585 28.81 -16.91 -2.56
CA ILE A 585 27.78 -17.92 -2.87
C ILE A 585 28.42 -19.27 -3.24
N ALA A 586 29.49 -19.26 -4.04
CA ALA A 586 30.19 -20.49 -4.41
C ALA A 586 30.81 -21.19 -3.19
N SER A 587 31.34 -20.43 -2.23
CA SER A 587 31.85 -20.95 -0.96
C SER A 587 30.74 -21.56 -0.10
N SER A 588 29.58 -20.88 0.03
CA SER A 588 28.46 -21.39 0.83
C SER A 588 27.83 -22.66 0.25
N LEU A 589 27.71 -22.76 -1.09
CA LEU A 589 27.24 -23.97 -1.75
C LEU A 589 28.26 -25.11 -1.67
N LEU A 590 29.56 -24.83 -1.80
CA LEU A 590 30.62 -25.83 -1.61
C LEU A 590 30.56 -26.44 -0.20
N TYR A 591 30.35 -25.62 0.83
CA TYR A 591 30.17 -26.06 2.21
C TYR A 591 28.97 -27.03 2.33
N LEU A 592 27.78 -26.60 1.90
CA LEU A 592 26.55 -27.42 1.96
C LEU A 592 26.69 -28.74 1.17
N HIS A 593 27.32 -28.72 -0.01
CA HIS A 593 27.57 -29.89 -0.85
C HIS A 593 28.65 -30.84 -0.30
N SER A 594 29.43 -30.39 0.69
CA SER A 594 30.49 -31.14 1.37
C SER A 594 30.10 -31.65 2.76
N SER A 595 28.92 -31.24 3.28
CA SER A 595 28.39 -31.65 4.58
C SER A 595 28.31 -33.16 4.76
N LYS A 596 28.40 -33.59 6.03
CA LYS A 596 28.34 -34.99 6.48
C LYS A 596 27.40 -35.10 7.70
N PRO A 597 26.74 -36.26 7.93
CA PRO A 597 26.82 -37.50 7.16
C PRO A 597 26.18 -37.39 5.76
N GLU A 598 25.26 -36.46 5.57
CA GLU A 598 24.58 -36.22 4.29
C GLU A 598 24.95 -34.86 3.68
N LYS A 599 25.01 -34.83 2.35
CA LYS A 599 25.11 -33.59 1.58
C LYS A 599 23.80 -32.80 1.68
N ILE A 600 23.90 -31.48 1.75
CA ILE A 600 22.75 -30.58 1.80
C ILE A 600 22.64 -29.87 0.45
N VAL A 601 21.47 -29.98 -0.17
CA VAL A 601 21.13 -29.27 -1.41
C VAL A 601 20.23 -28.09 -1.04
N HIS A 602 20.48 -26.93 -1.65
CA HIS A 602 19.82 -25.68 -1.31
C HIS A 602 18.43 -25.55 -1.96
N CYS A 603 18.26 -26.06 -3.18
CA CYS A 603 17.03 -26.12 -4.00
C CYS A 603 16.40 -24.76 -4.41
N ASN A 604 16.75 -23.68 -3.71
CA ASN A 604 16.07 -22.38 -3.73
C ASN A 604 17.08 -21.23 -3.90
N VAL A 605 18.16 -21.43 -4.68
CA VAL A 605 19.19 -20.41 -4.94
C VAL A 605 18.65 -19.37 -5.92
N LYS A 606 18.44 -18.13 -5.46
CA LYS A 606 17.87 -17.02 -6.24
C LYS A 606 18.14 -15.67 -5.56
N PRO A 607 18.14 -14.52 -6.27
CA PRO A 607 18.51 -13.21 -5.70
C PRO A 607 17.68 -12.72 -4.51
N GLN A 608 16.45 -13.22 -4.30
CA GLN A 608 15.66 -12.90 -3.09
C GLN A 608 16.20 -13.55 -1.82
N ASN A 609 16.93 -14.66 -1.95
CA ASN A 609 17.45 -15.46 -0.84
C ASN A 609 18.92 -15.17 -0.55
N ILE A 610 19.57 -14.36 -1.39
CA ILE A 610 20.93 -13.88 -1.15
C ILE A 610 20.82 -12.52 -0.46
N MET A 611 21.22 -12.48 0.81
CA MET A 611 21.09 -11.33 1.69
C MET A 611 22.44 -10.62 1.87
N LEU A 612 22.41 -9.35 2.26
CA LEU A 612 23.59 -8.53 2.51
C LEU A 612 23.62 -8.04 3.95
N ASP A 613 24.73 -8.29 4.64
CA ASP A 613 25.02 -7.76 5.97
C ASP A 613 25.28 -6.23 5.94
N SER A 614 25.65 -5.64 7.08
CA SER A 614 25.97 -4.22 7.20
C SER A 614 27.20 -3.76 6.37
N GLU A 615 28.09 -4.68 6.00
CA GLU A 615 29.33 -4.43 5.25
C GLU A 615 29.21 -4.75 3.75
N PHE A 616 28.02 -5.23 3.33
CA PHE A 616 27.71 -5.72 1.98
C PHE A 616 28.41 -7.05 1.62
N ASN A 617 28.72 -7.90 2.60
CA ASN A 617 29.10 -9.29 2.35
C ASN A 617 27.84 -10.14 2.13
N CYS A 618 27.93 -11.14 1.25
CA CYS A 618 26.84 -12.08 1.01
C CYS A 618 26.64 -13.03 2.20
N LYS A 619 25.37 -13.24 2.57
CA LYS A 619 24.90 -14.42 3.30
C LYS A 619 23.72 -15.07 2.58
N VAL A 620 23.83 -16.37 2.32
CA VAL A 620 22.80 -17.17 1.64
C VAL A 620 21.82 -17.72 2.67
N GLY A 621 20.53 -17.38 2.53
CA GLY A 621 19.44 -17.82 3.39
C GLY A 621 18.50 -18.80 2.68
N ASP A 622 17.48 -19.29 3.40
CA ASP A 622 16.53 -20.31 2.92
C ASP A 622 17.14 -21.69 2.58
N TYR A 623 18.38 -21.95 2.98
CA TYR A 623 19.04 -23.25 2.84
C TYR A 623 18.33 -24.34 3.64
N GLY A 624 18.33 -25.57 3.10
CA GLY A 624 17.74 -26.76 3.74
C GLY A 624 16.22 -26.77 3.90
N ILE A 625 15.51 -25.64 3.67
CA ILE A 625 14.07 -25.50 3.92
C ILE A 625 13.20 -26.47 3.09
N TRP A 626 13.75 -27.02 2.01
CA TRP A 626 13.20 -28.14 1.23
C TRP A 626 12.92 -29.38 2.09
N ARG A 627 13.82 -29.73 3.03
CA ARG A 627 13.72 -30.96 3.83
C ARG A 627 12.52 -30.94 4.80
N LEU A 628 12.10 -29.76 5.22
CA LEU A 628 10.90 -29.54 6.04
C LEU A 628 9.59 -29.87 5.30
N VAL A 629 9.61 -30.01 3.97
CA VAL A 629 8.41 -30.13 3.12
C VAL A 629 8.14 -31.61 2.75
N PRO A 630 6.87 -32.07 2.76
CA PRO A 630 6.52 -33.41 2.29
C PRO A 630 6.89 -33.63 0.82
N GLU A 631 7.48 -34.78 0.49
CA GLU A 631 7.94 -35.11 -0.87
C GLU A 631 6.84 -35.02 -1.92
N ASP A 632 5.59 -35.37 -1.61
CA ASP A 632 4.48 -35.26 -2.57
C ASP A 632 4.16 -33.79 -2.92
N THR A 633 4.25 -32.88 -1.94
CA THR A 633 4.16 -31.44 -2.19
C THR A 633 5.36 -30.91 -2.96
N ALA A 634 6.51 -31.57 -2.81
CA ALA A 634 7.77 -31.26 -3.49
C ALA A 634 7.79 -31.74 -4.95
N ARG A 635 7.08 -32.84 -5.25
CA ARG A 635 6.96 -33.48 -6.58
C ARG A 635 5.77 -32.96 -7.41
N CYS A 636 4.71 -32.43 -6.81
CA CYS A 636 3.51 -31.99 -7.53
C CYS A 636 3.62 -30.61 -8.22
N PRO A 637 3.33 -30.48 -9.53
CA PRO A 637 3.13 -29.20 -10.22
C PRO A 637 1.83 -28.45 -9.84
N SER A 638 1.02 -29.03 -8.95
CA SER A 638 -0.44 -28.83 -8.89
C SER A 638 -0.93 -27.69 -7.98
N PHE A 639 -0.13 -26.65 -7.73
CA PHE A 639 -0.54 -25.46 -6.96
C PHE A 639 -0.21 -24.15 -7.70
N GLY A 640 -1.00 -23.87 -8.74
CA GLY A 640 -0.81 -22.73 -9.62
C GLY A 640 -1.93 -22.55 -10.65
N ARG A 641 -3.20 -22.66 -10.26
CA ARG A 641 -4.32 -22.19 -11.12
C ARG A 641 -4.44 -20.66 -11.09
N SER A 642 -3.41 -19.99 -11.58
CA SER A 642 -3.55 -18.71 -12.28
C SER A 642 -3.38 -18.98 -13.77
N ALA A 643 -4.10 -18.26 -14.62
CA ALA A 643 -4.10 -18.49 -16.06
C ALA A 643 -2.93 -17.76 -16.75
N GLU A 644 -1.70 -18.24 -16.54
CA GLU A 644 -0.51 -17.77 -17.29
C GLU A 644 0.18 -18.92 -18.06
N PRO A 645 0.62 -18.69 -19.32
CA PRO A 645 1.08 -19.76 -20.20
C PRO A 645 2.57 -20.11 -20.00
N LYS A 646 2.86 -21.39 -19.71
CA LYS A 646 4.13 -22.11 -19.95
C LYS A 646 5.46 -21.33 -19.73
N SER A 647 5.52 -20.43 -18.75
CA SER A 647 6.78 -19.83 -18.30
C SER A 647 7.44 -20.73 -17.25
N ALA A 648 8.49 -21.47 -17.63
CA ALA A 648 9.25 -22.27 -16.68
C ALA A 648 9.86 -21.39 -15.57
N LEU A 649 9.86 -21.88 -14.33
CA LEU A 649 10.53 -21.21 -13.19
C LEU A 649 12.04 -21.11 -13.50
N PRO A 650 12.60 -19.91 -13.76
CA PRO A 650 13.84 -19.82 -14.56
C PRO A 650 15.09 -20.29 -13.82
N TYR A 651 15.06 -20.38 -12.49
CA TYR A 651 16.12 -20.97 -11.66
C TYR A 651 16.00 -22.48 -11.47
N LYS A 652 14.86 -23.11 -11.85
CA LYS A 652 14.59 -24.52 -11.58
C LYS A 652 15.24 -25.40 -12.66
N ASP A 653 16.22 -26.18 -12.25
CA ASP A 653 16.93 -27.17 -13.06
C ASP A 653 16.00 -27.99 -13.99
N PRO A 654 16.22 -27.99 -15.33
CA PRO A 654 15.44 -28.78 -16.28
C PRO A 654 15.41 -30.29 -15.98
N GLU A 655 16.51 -30.89 -15.55
CA GLU A 655 16.53 -32.33 -15.18
C GLU A 655 15.71 -32.58 -13.91
N MET A 656 15.72 -31.65 -12.95
CA MET A 656 14.86 -31.73 -11.75
C MET A 656 13.38 -31.56 -12.11
N GLN A 657 13.05 -30.76 -13.14
CA GLN A 657 11.68 -30.65 -13.66
C GLN A 657 11.20 -31.94 -14.32
N THR A 658 12.07 -32.66 -15.03
CA THR A 658 11.72 -33.91 -15.73
C THR A 658 11.77 -35.16 -14.83
N SER A 659 12.78 -35.27 -13.97
CA SER A 659 13.02 -36.45 -13.12
C SER A 659 12.34 -36.39 -11.75
N GLY A 660 11.97 -35.20 -11.27
CA GLY A 660 11.51 -34.96 -9.90
C GLY A 660 12.59 -35.11 -8.82
N HIS A 661 13.84 -35.44 -9.19
CA HIS A 661 14.93 -35.65 -8.25
C HIS A 661 15.77 -34.39 -8.05
N VAL A 662 16.17 -34.14 -6.81
CA VAL A 662 17.00 -33.01 -6.39
C VAL A 662 18.46 -33.47 -6.26
N THR A 663 19.40 -32.72 -6.82
CA THR A 663 20.84 -33.02 -6.73
C THR A 663 21.65 -31.75 -6.50
N THR A 664 22.93 -31.89 -6.10
CA THR A 664 23.85 -30.74 -6.03
C THR A 664 23.97 -30.00 -7.37
N LYS A 665 23.90 -30.71 -8.50
CA LYS A 665 23.89 -30.13 -9.87
C LYS A 665 22.68 -29.24 -10.15
N SER A 666 21.60 -29.36 -9.37
CA SER A 666 20.45 -28.47 -9.45
C SER A 666 20.74 -27.10 -8.85
N ASP A 667 21.49 -27.03 -7.75
CA ASP A 667 21.99 -25.75 -7.22
C ASP A 667 23.00 -25.11 -8.18
N ILE A 668 23.84 -25.91 -8.85
CA ILE A 668 24.79 -25.40 -9.87
C ILE A 668 24.04 -24.71 -11.01
N TYR A 669 22.92 -25.27 -11.48
CA TYR A 669 22.08 -24.62 -12.49
C TYR A 669 21.52 -23.28 -12.00
N SER A 670 20.94 -23.25 -10.79
CA SER A 670 20.40 -22.03 -10.18
C SER A 670 21.48 -20.95 -9.94
N PHE A 671 22.68 -21.37 -9.52
CA PHE A 671 23.85 -20.50 -9.37
C PHE A 671 24.31 -19.94 -10.73
N GLY A 672 24.33 -20.75 -11.79
CA GLY A 672 24.62 -20.30 -13.16
C GLY A 672 23.70 -19.18 -13.62
N VAL A 673 22.38 -19.31 -13.39
CA VAL A 673 21.41 -18.26 -13.71
C VAL A 673 21.73 -16.98 -12.95
N MET A 674 22.07 -17.07 -11.66
CA MET A 674 22.48 -15.91 -10.86
C MET A 674 23.80 -15.28 -11.30
N LEU A 675 24.81 -16.05 -11.73
CA LEU A 675 26.05 -15.51 -12.30
C LEU A 675 25.74 -14.63 -13.52
N LEU A 676 24.89 -15.12 -14.43
CA LEU A 676 24.48 -14.36 -15.60
C LEU A 676 23.71 -13.09 -15.21
N GLN A 677 22.85 -13.11 -14.19
CA GLN A 677 22.17 -11.91 -13.70
C GLN A 677 23.11 -10.89 -13.04
N LEU A 678 24.08 -11.35 -12.25
CA LEU A 678 25.07 -10.49 -11.60
C LEU A 678 25.87 -9.71 -12.66
N VAL A 679 26.27 -10.37 -13.76
CA VAL A 679 27.02 -9.73 -14.85
C VAL A 679 26.13 -8.84 -15.74
N THR A 680 24.90 -9.25 -16.02
CA THR A 680 24.04 -8.56 -17.03
C THR A 680 23.02 -7.57 -16.48
N GLY A 681 22.69 -7.63 -15.18
CA GLY A 681 21.64 -6.79 -14.58
C GLY A 681 20.22 -7.10 -15.09
N LYS A 682 20.03 -8.24 -15.76
CA LYS A 682 18.77 -8.58 -16.45
C LYS A 682 17.87 -9.53 -15.66
N PRO A 683 16.54 -9.52 -15.92
CA PRO A 683 15.64 -10.54 -15.39
C PRO A 683 16.01 -11.95 -15.90
N PRO A 684 15.69 -13.01 -15.15
CA PRO A 684 16.18 -14.37 -15.43
C PRO A 684 15.46 -15.08 -16.58
N VAL A 685 14.27 -14.61 -16.98
CA VAL A 685 13.44 -15.25 -18.03
C VAL A 685 14.09 -15.04 -19.40
N GLY A 686 14.44 -16.14 -20.08
CA GLY A 686 15.11 -16.12 -21.39
C GLY A 686 16.60 -15.76 -21.36
N LEU A 687 17.15 -15.41 -20.19
CA LEU A 687 18.50 -14.84 -20.05
C LEU A 687 19.60 -15.75 -20.60
N VAL A 688 19.59 -17.04 -20.24
CA VAL A 688 20.61 -18.01 -20.69
C VAL A 688 20.71 -18.04 -22.22
N SER A 689 19.58 -18.04 -22.92
CA SER A 689 19.51 -18.03 -24.39
C SER A 689 19.97 -16.69 -24.98
N GLU A 690 19.65 -15.57 -24.34
CA GLU A 690 20.12 -14.25 -24.78
C GLU A 690 21.65 -14.13 -24.66
N VAL A 691 22.21 -14.53 -23.50
CA VAL A 691 23.65 -14.52 -23.24
C VAL A 691 24.39 -15.45 -24.19
N ARG A 692 23.93 -16.70 -24.34
CA ARG A 692 24.57 -17.68 -25.25
C ARG A 692 24.63 -17.17 -26.68
N ARG A 693 23.55 -16.55 -27.17
CA ARG A 693 23.50 -15.88 -28.48
C ARG A 693 24.44 -14.67 -28.56
N ALA A 694 24.53 -13.84 -27.51
CA ALA A 694 25.43 -12.70 -27.49
C ALA A 694 26.91 -13.11 -27.56
N VAL A 695 27.29 -14.15 -26.83
CA VAL A 695 28.64 -14.76 -26.86
C VAL A 695 28.94 -15.33 -28.25
N LEU A 696 28.04 -16.15 -28.82
CA LEU A 696 28.20 -16.72 -30.17
C LEU A 696 28.31 -15.67 -31.28
N CYS A 697 27.67 -14.50 -31.12
CA CYS A 697 27.82 -13.37 -32.03
C CYS A 697 29.05 -12.48 -31.77
N GLY A 698 29.92 -12.81 -30.81
CA GLY A 698 31.06 -11.96 -30.40
C GLY A 698 30.68 -10.67 -29.68
N ARG A 699 29.41 -10.49 -29.29
CA ARG A 699 28.84 -9.26 -28.71
C ARG A 699 28.65 -9.36 -27.19
N MET A 700 29.56 -10.04 -26.50
CA MET A 700 29.53 -10.22 -25.04
C MET A 700 29.51 -8.88 -24.27
N VAL A 701 30.23 -7.86 -24.75
CA VAL A 701 30.26 -6.55 -24.08
C VAL A 701 28.88 -5.86 -24.09
N SER A 702 28.04 -6.10 -25.11
CA SER A 702 26.73 -5.45 -25.23
C SER A 702 25.62 -6.04 -24.33
N ILE A 703 25.95 -7.00 -23.46
CA ILE A 703 25.02 -7.56 -22.46
C ILE A 703 25.42 -7.26 -21.01
N LEU A 704 26.58 -6.63 -20.78
CA LEU A 704 27.10 -6.34 -19.44
C LEU A 704 26.30 -5.23 -18.77
N ASP A 705 26.17 -5.28 -17.44
CA ASP A 705 25.50 -4.23 -16.68
C ASP A 705 26.41 -3.02 -16.48
N HIS A 706 26.16 -1.98 -17.27
CA HIS A 706 26.90 -0.72 -17.22
C HIS A 706 26.65 0.06 -15.91
N SER A 707 25.58 -0.26 -15.16
CA SER A 707 25.32 0.34 -13.83
C SER A 707 26.25 -0.20 -12.74
N ALA A 708 26.96 -1.29 -13.01
CA ALA A 708 28.00 -1.85 -12.12
C ALA A 708 29.37 -1.16 -12.30
N GLY A 709 29.49 -0.19 -13.20
CA GLY A 709 30.75 0.41 -13.65
C GLY A 709 31.35 -0.34 -14.84
N GLU A 710 32.58 0.03 -15.20
CA GLU A 710 33.33 -0.63 -16.27
C GLU A 710 33.82 -2.01 -15.83
N TRP A 711 33.39 -3.05 -16.53
CA TRP A 711 33.79 -4.44 -16.24
C TRP A 711 35.11 -4.79 -16.97
N PRO A 712 36.13 -5.31 -16.27
CA PRO A 712 37.28 -5.93 -16.91
C PRO A 712 36.84 -7.09 -17.80
N THR A 713 37.28 -7.08 -19.06
CA THR A 713 36.76 -7.99 -20.10
C THR A 713 37.09 -9.46 -19.79
N TYR A 714 38.26 -9.73 -19.17
CA TYR A 714 38.63 -11.07 -18.70
C TYR A 714 37.67 -11.59 -17.63
N ILE A 715 37.42 -10.80 -16.59
CA ILE A 715 36.52 -11.16 -15.47
C ILE A 715 35.09 -11.36 -15.96
N ALA A 716 34.57 -10.43 -16.76
CA ALA A 716 33.22 -10.53 -17.33
C ALA A 716 33.07 -11.78 -18.21
N ARG A 717 34.07 -12.08 -19.05
CA ARG A 717 34.10 -13.30 -19.87
C ARG A 717 34.07 -14.54 -19.00
N ARG A 718 34.94 -14.63 -18.00
CA ARG A 718 35.06 -15.82 -17.15
C ARG A 718 33.79 -16.13 -16.37
N LEU A 719 33.11 -15.09 -15.85
CA LEU A 719 31.82 -15.23 -15.18
C LEU A 719 30.69 -15.64 -16.13
N VAL A 720 30.69 -15.13 -17.37
CA VAL A 720 29.70 -15.50 -18.40
C VAL A 720 29.90 -16.94 -18.89
N GLU A 721 31.14 -17.35 -19.15
CA GLU A 721 31.49 -18.73 -19.51
C GLU A 721 31.08 -19.70 -18.40
N LEU A 722 31.47 -19.43 -17.15
CA LEU A 722 31.07 -20.26 -16.01
C LEU A 722 29.54 -20.29 -15.84
N GLY A 723 28.87 -19.14 -15.96
CA GLY A 723 27.40 -19.07 -15.88
C GLY A 723 26.71 -19.90 -16.96
N LEU A 724 27.19 -19.87 -18.20
CA LEU A 724 26.66 -20.70 -19.29
C LEU A 724 26.92 -22.20 -19.08
N HIS A 725 28.12 -22.58 -18.64
CA HIS A 725 28.45 -23.98 -18.32
C HIS A 725 27.62 -24.51 -17.14
N CYS A 726 27.40 -23.70 -16.11
CA CYS A 726 26.49 -24.01 -15.01
C CYS A 726 25.04 -24.20 -15.49
N CYS A 727 24.60 -23.46 -16.51
CA CYS A 727 23.27 -23.54 -17.11
C CYS A 727 23.13 -24.60 -18.23
N GLU A 728 24.05 -25.55 -18.39
CA GLU A 728 23.86 -26.63 -19.37
C GLU A 728 22.66 -27.52 -19.05
N MET A 729 22.01 -28.01 -20.11
CA MET A 729 20.76 -28.77 -19.97
C MET A 729 20.97 -30.07 -19.19
N ASN A 730 22.00 -30.85 -19.54
CA ASN A 730 22.34 -32.08 -18.84
C ASN A 730 23.14 -31.77 -17.57
N SER A 731 22.83 -32.41 -16.44
CA SER A 731 23.52 -32.22 -15.16
C SER A 731 24.98 -32.68 -15.16
N ARG A 732 25.33 -33.59 -16.08
CA ARG A 732 26.68 -34.13 -16.27
C ARG A 732 27.65 -33.12 -16.88
N ASP A 733 27.15 -32.26 -17.76
CA ASP A 733 27.97 -31.30 -18.51
C ASP A 733 28.25 -30.01 -17.70
N ARG A 734 27.42 -29.76 -16.68
CA ARG A 734 27.64 -28.70 -15.68
C ARG A 734 28.90 -28.99 -14.86
N PRO A 735 29.68 -27.98 -14.44
CA PRO A 735 30.89 -28.17 -13.62
C PRO A 735 30.58 -28.81 -12.26
N GLU A 736 31.63 -29.23 -11.57
CA GLU A 736 31.55 -29.49 -10.12
C GLU A 736 32.13 -28.29 -9.36
N LEU A 737 31.47 -27.97 -8.24
CA LEU A 737 31.92 -26.91 -7.35
C LEU A 737 33.06 -27.46 -6.50
N THR A 738 34.26 -26.92 -6.70
CA THR A 738 35.49 -27.43 -6.07
C THR A 738 36.21 -26.31 -5.30
N PRO A 739 37.04 -26.65 -4.29
CA PRO A 739 37.88 -25.65 -3.61
C PRO A 739 38.80 -24.88 -4.55
N ALA A 740 39.18 -25.46 -5.70
CA ALA A 740 39.95 -24.77 -6.73
C ALA A 740 39.13 -23.69 -7.45
N LEU A 741 37.89 -24.01 -7.85
CA LEU A 741 36.98 -23.07 -8.52
C LEU A 741 36.55 -21.93 -7.59
N VAL A 742 36.28 -22.20 -6.32
CA VAL A 742 35.97 -21.16 -5.33
C VAL A 742 37.16 -20.20 -5.17
N ARG A 743 38.39 -20.74 -4.99
CA ARG A 743 39.63 -19.95 -4.92
C ARG A 743 39.98 -19.20 -6.21
N GLU A 744 39.43 -19.62 -7.35
CA GLU A 744 39.53 -18.88 -8.60
C GLU A 744 38.64 -17.63 -8.56
N LEU A 745 37.36 -17.80 -8.21
CA LEU A 745 36.38 -16.72 -8.08
C LEU A 745 36.77 -15.70 -7.00
N GLU A 746 37.29 -16.15 -5.86
CA GLU A 746 37.82 -15.30 -4.77
C GLU A 746 38.94 -14.36 -5.25
N ARG A 747 39.70 -14.73 -6.29
CA ARG A 747 40.83 -13.96 -6.81
C ARG A 747 40.47 -13.00 -7.94
N LEU A 748 39.39 -13.26 -8.69
CA LEU A 748 38.94 -12.37 -9.76
C LEU A 748 38.79 -10.89 -9.32
N PRO A 749 38.12 -10.53 -8.20
CA PRO A 749 37.95 -9.12 -7.84
C PRO A 749 39.25 -8.44 -7.34
N LEU A 750 40.31 -9.22 -7.09
CA LEU A 750 41.63 -8.77 -6.66
C LEU A 750 42.62 -8.63 -7.84
N ALA A 751 42.26 -9.04 -9.05
CA ALA A 751 43.17 -9.09 -10.20
C ALA A 751 43.66 -7.72 -10.66
N GLU A 752 42.85 -6.66 -10.49
CA GLU A 752 43.24 -5.27 -10.81
C GLU A 752 44.33 -4.70 -9.91
N ASP A 753 44.52 -5.23 -8.70
CA ASP A 753 45.55 -4.74 -7.77
C ASP A 753 46.96 -5.26 -8.14
N ARG A 754 47.13 -5.78 -9.36
CA ARG A 754 48.43 -6.02 -10.01
C ARG A 754 49.03 -4.68 -10.47
N PRO A 755 50.07 -4.13 -9.81
CA PRO A 755 50.73 -2.93 -10.31
C PRO A 755 51.32 -3.19 -11.70
N ILE A 756 51.11 -2.25 -12.63
CA ILE A 756 51.65 -2.35 -13.98
C ILE A 756 53.19 -2.47 -13.86
N PRO A 757 53.81 -3.55 -14.37
CA PRO A 757 55.26 -3.66 -14.36
C PRO A 757 55.89 -2.50 -15.12
N SER A 758 56.80 -1.76 -14.48
CA SER A 758 57.32 -0.49 -15.02
C SER A 758 58.00 -0.63 -16.39
N PHE A 759 58.52 -1.82 -16.71
CA PHE A 759 59.09 -2.15 -18.02
C PHE A 759 58.06 -2.33 -19.15
N PHE A 760 56.75 -2.30 -18.87
CA PHE A 760 55.69 -2.19 -19.88
C PHE A 760 55.31 -0.74 -20.19
N LEU A 761 55.72 0.22 -19.37
CA LEU A 761 55.43 1.64 -19.57
C LEU A 761 56.48 2.28 -20.49
N CYS A 762 56.02 3.07 -21.46
CA CYS A 762 56.87 3.88 -22.32
C CYS A 762 57.58 4.97 -21.50
N PRO A 763 58.91 5.05 -21.47
CA PRO A 763 59.59 6.05 -20.64
C PRO A 763 59.27 7.51 -21.00
N ILE A 764 58.89 7.79 -22.26
CA ILE A 764 58.51 9.13 -22.73
C ILE A 764 57.08 9.51 -22.29
N ARG A 765 56.13 8.55 -22.35
CA ARG A 765 54.69 8.81 -22.18
C ARG A 765 54.13 8.37 -20.82
N GLN A 766 54.82 7.49 -20.11
CA GLN A 766 54.36 6.82 -18.87
C GLN A 766 53.05 6.02 -19.04
N GLU A 767 52.75 5.63 -20.28
CA GLU A 767 51.60 4.80 -20.70
C GLU A 767 52.09 3.42 -21.18
N ILE A 768 51.23 2.40 -21.17
CA ILE A 768 51.59 1.05 -21.65
C ILE A 768 51.97 1.09 -23.14
N MET A 769 53.07 0.43 -23.51
CA MET A 769 53.54 0.35 -24.90
C MET A 769 52.67 -0.59 -25.74
N HIS A 770 52.15 -0.10 -26.87
CA HIS A 770 51.38 -0.87 -27.84
C HIS A 770 52.25 -1.33 -29.02
N ASP A 771 53.20 -0.50 -29.45
CA ASP A 771 54.19 -0.80 -30.50
C ASP A 771 55.64 -0.62 -29.97
N PRO A 772 56.06 -1.42 -28.96
CA PRO A 772 57.36 -1.25 -28.30
C PRO A 772 58.52 -1.43 -29.28
N HIS A 773 59.42 -0.44 -29.32
CA HIS A 773 60.61 -0.40 -30.18
C HIS A 773 61.88 -0.11 -29.36
N VAL A 774 62.95 -0.85 -29.59
CA VAL A 774 64.27 -0.64 -28.99
C VAL A 774 65.03 0.43 -29.77
N ALA A 775 65.65 1.39 -29.07
CA ALA A 775 66.55 2.38 -29.66
C ALA A 775 68.04 2.05 -29.40
N ALA A 776 68.95 2.85 -29.97
CA ALA A 776 70.40 2.62 -29.91
C ALA A 776 71.04 2.77 -28.52
N ASP A 777 70.26 3.17 -27.51
CA ASP A 777 70.62 3.22 -26.10
C ASP A 777 70.27 1.91 -25.35
N GLY A 778 69.59 0.96 -26.01
CA GLY A 778 69.13 -0.30 -25.45
C GLY A 778 67.79 -0.21 -24.71
N PHE A 779 67.20 0.99 -24.57
CA PHE A 779 65.89 1.16 -23.97
C PHE A 779 64.77 0.89 -24.98
N THR A 780 63.64 0.37 -24.48
CA THR A 780 62.43 0.18 -25.27
C THR A 780 61.46 1.34 -25.01
N TYR A 781 60.86 1.86 -26.07
CA TYR A 781 59.94 3.00 -26.08
C TYR A 781 58.70 2.67 -26.90
N GLU A 782 57.61 3.41 -26.70
CA GLU A 782 56.50 3.40 -27.67
C GLU A 782 57.02 3.91 -29.02
N GLY A 783 56.83 3.11 -30.07
CA GLY A 783 57.39 3.35 -31.40
C GLY A 783 56.92 4.66 -32.02
N GLU A 784 55.67 5.07 -31.79
CA GLU A 784 55.21 6.41 -32.19
C GLU A 784 55.99 7.51 -31.44
N ALA A 785 56.08 7.40 -30.11
CA ALA A 785 56.70 8.42 -29.26
C ALA A 785 58.18 8.63 -29.59
N MET A 786 58.93 7.54 -29.82
CA MET A 786 60.34 7.64 -30.19
C MET A 786 60.53 8.15 -31.62
N ARG A 787 59.66 7.75 -32.57
CA ARG A 787 59.67 8.34 -33.92
C ARG A 787 59.33 9.83 -33.90
N GLY A 788 58.46 10.29 -32.99
CA GLY A 788 58.19 11.70 -32.74
C GLY A 788 59.38 12.46 -32.16
N TRP A 789 60.04 11.88 -31.14
CA TRP A 789 61.26 12.45 -30.52
C TRP A 789 62.37 12.69 -31.55
N LEU A 790 62.67 11.68 -32.38
CA LEU A 790 63.67 11.76 -33.43
C LEU A 790 63.31 12.76 -34.54
N LYS A 791 62.03 12.81 -34.95
CA LYS A 791 61.54 13.80 -35.94
C LYS A 791 61.67 15.26 -35.47
N ASN A 792 61.64 15.50 -34.17
CA ASN A 792 61.83 16.82 -33.56
C ASN A 792 63.32 17.24 -33.48
N GLY A 793 64.19 16.69 -34.32
CA GLY A 793 65.61 17.06 -34.44
C GLY A 793 66.50 16.60 -33.28
N ARG A 794 66.02 15.67 -32.43
CA ARG A 794 66.77 15.17 -31.27
C ARG A 794 67.46 13.85 -31.63
N ASP A 795 68.78 13.83 -31.53
CA ASP A 795 69.60 12.62 -31.70
C ASP A 795 70.10 12.03 -30.36
N THR A 796 69.60 12.53 -29.23
CA THR A 796 69.88 12.02 -27.88
C THR A 796 68.81 11.04 -27.37
N SER A 797 69.24 10.13 -26.51
CA SER A 797 68.41 9.20 -25.75
C SER A 797 67.47 9.95 -24.81
N PRO A 798 66.14 9.70 -24.85
CA PRO A 798 65.21 10.24 -23.87
C PRO A 798 65.51 9.85 -22.42
N MET A 799 66.10 8.67 -22.18
CA MET A 799 66.41 8.15 -20.84
C MET A 799 67.74 8.61 -20.26
N THR A 800 68.76 8.82 -21.11
CA THR A 800 70.14 9.11 -20.65
C THR A 800 70.66 10.47 -21.10
N ASN A 801 69.96 11.15 -22.00
CA ASN A 801 70.38 12.36 -22.71
C ASN A 801 71.73 12.24 -23.48
N LEU A 802 72.25 11.02 -23.63
CA LEU A 802 73.45 10.74 -24.44
C LEU A 802 73.09 10.60 -25.92
N LYS A 803 74.00 11.00 -26.82
CA LYS A 803 73.83 10.87 -28.28
C LYS A 803 73.69 9.40 -28.69
N LEU A 804 72.66 9.09 -29.47
CA LEU A 804 72.36 7.74 -29.96
C LEU A 804 73.37 7.31 -31.02
N ARG A 805 73.78 6.03 -30.99
CA ARG A 805 74.74 5.46 -31.96
C ARG A 805 74.15 5.35 -33.38
N HIS A 806 72.84 5.20 -33.49
CA HIS A 806 72.07 5.21 -34.73
C HIS A 806 70.62 5.65 -34.44
N LEU A 807 69.91 6.09 -35.48
CA LEU A 807 68.50 6.51 -35.39
C LEU A 807 67.52 5.40 -35.81
N HIS A 808 68.01 4.22 -36.19
CA HIS A 808 67.17 3.04 -36.45
C HIS A 808 66.55 2.52 -35.14
N LEU A 809 65.30 2.05 -35.23
CA LEU A 809 64.50 1.52 -34.13
C LEU A 809 64.06 0.09 -34.47
N THR A 810 64.32 -0.86 -33.58
CA THR A 810 64.03 -2.28 -33.79
C THR A 810 62.76 -2.70 -33.03
N PRO A 811 61.73 -3.29 -33.68
CA PRO A 811 60.53 -3.75 -32.98
C PRO A 811 60.83 -4.79 -31.89
N ASN A 812 60.33 -4.56 -30.68
CA ASN A 812 60.49 -5.48 -29.54
C ASN A 812 59.29 -6.43 -29.45
N HIS A 813 59.20 -7.37 -30.40
CA HIS A 813 58.09 -8.33 -30.45
C HIS A 813 57.96 -9.20 -29.20
N ALA A 814 59.07 -9.50 -28.51
CA ALA A 814 59.05 -10.24 -27.25
C ALA A 814 58.33 -9.46 -26.14
N LEU A 815 58.62 -8.17 -25.99
CA LEU A 815 57.91 -7.30 -25.05
C LEU A 815 56.47 -7.06 -25.48
N GLN A 816 56.20 -6.92 -26.78
CA GLN A 816 54.84 -6.76 -27.31
C GLN A 816 53.96 -7.99 -27.01
N LEU A 817 54.52 -9.20 -27.08
CA LEU A 817 53.84 -10.43 -26.66
C LEU A 817 53.66 -10.49 -25.14
N ALA A 818 54.70 -10.17 -24.35
CA ALA A 818 54.60 -10.16 -22.88
C ALA A 818 53.54 -9.15 -22.37
N ILE A 819 53.43 -7.97 -23.00
CA ILE A 819 52.39 -6.97 -22.70
C ILE A 819 51.01 -7.50 -23.08
N ARG A 820 50.85 -8.14 -24.25
CA ARG A 820 49.58 -8.77 -24.66
C ARG A 820 49.17 -9.91 -23.73
N ASP A 821 50.09 -10.79 -23.35
CA ASP A 821 49.81 -11.89 -22.44
C ASP A 821 49.42 -11.37 -21.04
N TRP A 822 50.08 -10.31 -20.56
CA TRP A 822 49.71 -9.66 -19.30
C TRP A 822 48.33 -8.98 -19.37
N MET A 823 48.01 -8.28 -20.47
CA MET A 823 46.67 -7.71 -20.72
C MET A 823 45.59 -8.78 -20.97
N CYS A 824 45.96 -10.01 -21.33
CA CYS A 824 45.05 -11.16 -21.44
C CYS A 824 44.90 -11.94 -20.12
N GLN A 825 45.76 -11.67 -19.13
CA GLN A 825 45.73 -12.23 -17.77
C GLN A 825 45.19 -11.22 -16.73
N SER A 826 44.55 -10.14 -17.19
CA SER A 826 43.99 -9.04 -16.40
C SER A 826 42.55 -8.75 -16.85
#